data_AF-A0A061H6L5-F1
#
_entry.id   AF-A0A061H6L5-F1
#
_cell.length_a   1.000
_cell.length_b   1.000
_cell.length_c   1.000
_cell.angle_alpha   90.00
_cell.angle_beta   90.00
_cell.angle_gamma   90.00
#
_symmetry.space_group_name_H-M   'P 1'
#
loop_
_entity.id
_entity.type
_entity.pdbx_description
1 polymer ?
#
loop_
_entity_poly.entity_id
_entity_poly.type
_entity_poly.pdbx_seq_one_letter_code
_entity_poly.pdbx_strand_id
1 'polypeptide(L)'
;MSAGSLIDGALGGGPTKVLGVTPPIATNGPTPREVEVTKALVAELERQKVFESDDESKLREVILGKLDAMVKDFVYRTSIHHGMSEALARSCGGKIFTFGSYRLGVHGPGSDIDTLCVVPKHIQREDFFSTFVEMLKAREEVTEVAPVPDAYVPLIGLKFLGVSIDFTFARLALPRVEDALTLEDDNLLKNLDERDVRSLGGCRVTDGILRLVPNIHVFRMALRCIKLWAQKRAVYSNIMGFLGGVAWAMLVARICQLYPNEAAGAIISRFFIIMYQWKWPQPVLLRQIEEGPLAVRVWNPKLYPSDRLHRMPIITPAYPSMCSTHNVTQSTQMVMTQEFKRAAEVVDRVMIGKTDWSELFAKHDFFHKYKYYLQVIASSGSADLQLKWHGTVQSKVRQLIMKLELVPTLICAHPFVKGFDQVSECWNDHEVRMVATGDIPDEVAKRTKVEALPEGEAAVQEAAQEAKKVEQVKEGHRMIWTTTFYIGICIEPRQPNATGPRQLDISYPTNEFTQKVKQWEQYDEASMGIVVRHIKCSQLPDYVFDGDARPAKASGKRTKSGKVKGSSAGAGAAAAAGGVGAEEGSPVKKRKSGVAGTAGDGTGLAAGATPAAVVANTTDAPLPLQADTAAVEVENFRLATGGAVPAAATTTANQQQSATASTAAADGPVA
;
A
#
# COMPACT_ATOMS: atom_id res chain seq x y z
N MET A 1 -9.20 -25.77 -8.17
CA MET A 1 -9.96 -25.37 -9.38
C MET A 1 -9.15 -25.75 -10.61
N SER A 2 -9.75 -26.31 -11.66
CA SER A 2 -9.02 -26.62 -12.89
C SER A 2 -8.66 -25.35 -13.67
N ALA A 3 -7.55 -25.36 -14.42
CA ALA A 3 -7.12 -24.23 -15.25
C ALA A 3 -8.22 -23.75 -16.24
N GLY A 4 -9.02 -24.68 -16.78
CA GLY A 4 -10.17 -24.35 -17.61
C GLY A 4 -11.23 -23.51 -16.88
N SER A 5 -11.52 -23.82 -15.62
CA SER A 5 -12.49 -23.07 -14.80
C SER A 5 -12.01 -21.66 -14.48
N LEU A 6 -10.69 -21.43 -14.38
CA LEU A 6 -10.12 -20.10 -14.15
C LEU A 6 -10.23 -19.22 -15.39
N ILE A 7 -9.97 -19.79 -16.57
CA ILE A 7 -10.07 -19.08 -17.85
C ILE A 7 -11.52 -18.68 -18.10
N ASP A 8 -12.46 -19.61 -18.04
CA ASP A 8 -13.87 -19.32 -18.34
C ASP A 8 -14.43 -18.24 -17.42
N GLY A 9 -14.10 -18.28 -16.12
CA GLY A 9 -14.50 -17.24 -15.18
C GLY A 9 -13.87 -15.87 -15.46
N ALA A 10 -12.66 -15.82 -16.02
CA ALA A 10 -11.96 -14.58 -16.33
C ALA A 10 -12.45 -13.90 -17.62
N LEU A 11 -13.07 -14.65 -18.52
CA LEU A 11 -13.62 -14.13 -19.78
C LEU A 11 -14.96 -13.39 -19.60
N GLY A 12 -15.57 -13.49 -18.42
CA GLY A 12 -16.83 -12.81 -18.10
C GLY A 12 -18.06 -13.59 -18.52
N GLY A 13 -19.11 -12.86 -18.92
CA GLY A 13 -20.43 -13.43 -19.22
C GLY A 13 -21.45 -13.31 -18.09
N GLY A 14 -22.67 -13.77 -18.36
CA GLY A 14 -23.85 -13.60 -17.50
C GLY A 14 -24.70 -12.37 -17.86
N PRO A 15 -25.81 -12.14 -17.13
CA PRO A 15 -26.67 -10.99 -17.39
C PRO A 15 -25.97 -9.68 -16.99
N THR A 16 -26.12 -8.65 -17.82
CA THR A 16 -25.60 -7.30 -17.52
C THR A 16 -26.19 -6.79 -16.21
N LYS A 17 -25.32 -6.50 -15.23
CA LYS A 17 -25.70 -5.84 -13.97
C LYS A 17 -25.12 -4.44 -13.95
N VAL A 18 -25.98 -3.43 -13.87
CA VAL A 18 -25.56 -2.04 -13.71
C VAL A 18 -25.46 -1.72 -12.23
N LEU A 19 -24.25 -1.44 -11.76
CA LEU A 19 -23.92 -1.16 -10.36
C LEU A 19 -23.05 0.10 -10.29
N GLY A 20 -22.97 0.72 -9.12
CA GLY A 20 -22.11 1.87 -8.88
C GLY A 20 -22.86 3.21 -8.79
N VAL A 21 -22.09 4.30 -8.67
CA VAL A 21 -22.61 5.67 -8.51
C VAL A 21 -22.80 6.42 -9.82
N THR A 22 -22.39 5.83 -10.96
CA THR A 22 -22.54 6.40 -12.30
C THR A 22 -23.02 5.32 -13.26
N PRO A 23 -23.59 5.68 -14.42
CA PRO A 23 -23.78 4.75 -15.53
C PRO A 23 -22.45 4.09 -15.94
N PRO A 24 -22.51 2.87 -16.53
CA PRO A 24 -21.34 2.21 -17.09
C PRO A 24 -20.82 3.01 -18.30
N ILE A 25 -19.50 2.98 -18.53
CA ILE A 25 -18.89 3.58 -19.71
C ILE A 25 -19.23 2.77 -20.95
N ALA A 26 -19.15 1.44 -20.84
CA ALA A 26 -19.45 0.55 -21.94
C ALA A 26 -20.06 -0.75 -21.42
N THR A 27 -20.98 -1.32 -22.18
CA THR A 27 -21.69 -2.58 -21.85
C THR A 27 -21.48 -3.65 -22.93
N ASN A 28 -20.58 -3.40 -23.89
CA ASN A 28 -20.14 -4.42 -24.82
C ASN A 28 -19.39 -5.53 -24.07
N GLY A 29 -19.38 -6.72 -24.66
CA GLY A 29 -18.51 -7.79 -24.22
C GLY A 29 -17.09 -7.62 -24.76
N PRO A 30 -16.16 -8.50 -24.33
CA PRO A 30 -14.78 -8.47 -24.78
C PRO A 30 -14.66 -8.80 -26.26
N THR A 31 -13.72 -8.14 -26.92
CA THR A 31 -13.27 -8.47 -28.28
C THR A 31 -12.49 -9.80 -28.31
N PRO A 32 -12.34 -10.45 -29.48
CA PRO A 32 -11.52 -11.66 -29.61
C PRO A 32 -10.08 -11.47 -29.13
N ARG A 33 -9.50 -10.28 -29.34
CA ARG A 33 -8.15 -9.95 -28.87
C ARG A 33 -8.09 -9.86 -27.35
N GLU A 34 -9.08 -9.24 -26.71
CA GLU A 34 -9.16 -9.17 -25.24
C GLU A 34 -9.35 -10.55 -24.60
N VAL A 35 -10.07 -11.46 -25.26
CA VAL A 35 -10.18 -12.86 -24.85
C VAL A 35 -8.83 -13.56 -24.91
N GLU A 36 -8.07 -13.40 -26.00
CA GLU A 36 -6.74 -13.96 -26.17
C GLU A 36 -5.77 -13.43 -25.09
N VAL A 37 -5.73 -12.11 -24.91
CA VAL A 37 -4.88 -11.44 -23.91
C VAL A 37 -5.25 -11.87 -22.49
N THR A 38 -6.54 -12.11 -22.21
CA THR A 38 -6.98 -12.63 -20.91
C THR A 38 -6.53 -14.07 -20.68
N LYS A 39 -6.50 -14.93 -21.70
CA LYS A 39 -5.94 -16.29 -21.57
C LYS A 39 -4.44 -16.24 -21.25
N ALA A 40 -3.69 -15.38 -21.94
CA ALA A 40 -2.26 -15.19 -21.67
C ALA A 40 -2.01 -14.65 -20.25
N LEU A 41 -2.90 -13.78 -19.74
CA LEU A 41 -2.85 -13.29 -18.36
C LEU A 41 -2.98 -14.45 -17.36
N VAL A 42 -3.98 -15.31 -17.52
CA VAL A 42 -4.22 -16.43 -16.60
C VAL A 42 -3.01 -17.34 -16.55
N ALA A 43 -2.44 -17.69 -17.70
CA ALA A 43 -1.23 -18.51 -17.78
C ALA A 43 -0.03 -17.85 -17.08
N GLU A 44 0.14 -16.53 -17.22
CA GLU A 44 1.21 -15.81 -16.53
C GLU A 44 0.99 -15.79 -15.00
N LEU A 45 -0.24 -15.59 -14.54
CA LEU A 45 -0.56 -15.62 -13.11
C LEU A 45 -0.32 -17.00 -12.49
N GLU A 46 -0.62 -18.09 -13.22
CA GLU A 46 -0.26 -19.45 -12.83
C GLU A 46 1.26 -19.62 -12.72
N ARG A 47 2.03 -19.12 -13.70
CA ARG A 47 3.50 -19.14 -13.67
C ARG A 47 4.08 -18.38 -12.48
N GLN A 48 3.44 -17.28 -12.08
CA GLN A 48 3.81 -16.47 -10.92
C GLN A 48 3.35 -17.11 -9.59
N LYS A 49 2.70 -18.29 -9.62
CA LYS A 49 2.25 -19.07 -8.46
C LYS A 49 1.34 -18.27 -7.52
N VAL A 50 0.44 -17.45 -8.08
CA VAL A 50 -0.49 -16.62 -7.27
C VAL A 50 -1.70 -17.40 -6.75
N PHE A 51 -1.96 -18.60 -7.29
CA PHE A 51 -3.06 -19.46 -6.88
C PHE A 51 -2.57 -20.47 -5.84
N GLU A 52 -3.35 -20.67 -4.78
CA GLU A 52 -3.09 -21.75 -3.84
C GLU A 52 -3.39 -23.12 -4.46
N SER A 53 -2.78 -24.16 -3.89
CA SER A 53 -3.08 -25.55 -4.27
C SER A 53 -4.45 -26.00 -3.75
N ASP A 54 -5.03 -27.01 -4.39
CA ASP A 54 -6.32 -27.58 -3.95
C ASP A 54 -6.23 -28.21 -2.55
N ASP A 55 -5.07 -28.73 -2.17
CA ASP A 55 -4.83 -29.32 -0.85
C ASP A 55 -4.74 -28.25 0.25
N GLU A 56 -4.05 -27.13 -0.02
CA GLU A 56 -4.06 -25.97 0.87
C GLU A 56 -5.49 -25.41 1.04
N SER A 57 -6.25 -25.33 -0.05
CA SER A 57 -7.63 -24.83 -0.01
C SER A 57 -8.53 -25.69 0.89
N LYS A 58 -8.48 -27.03 0.72
CA LYS A 58 -9.20 -27.98 1.59
C LYS A 58 -8.74 -27.90 3.04
N LEU A 59 -7.43 -27.74 3.28
CA LEU A 59 -6.90 -27.59 4.63
C LEU A 59 -7.50 -26.34 5.31
N ARG A 60 -7.58 -25.21 4.61
CA ARG A 60 -8.20 -23.98 5.13
C ARG A 60 -9.69 -24.17 5.45
N GLU A 61 -10.44 -24.90 4.62
CA GLU A 61 -11.84 -25.24 4.89
C GLU A 61 -11.99 -26.11 6.15
N VAL A 62 -11.13 -27.12 6.31
CA VAL A 62 -11.11 -27.98 7.52
C VAL A 62 -10.81 -27.17 8.77
N ILE A 63 -9.82 -26.27 8.70
CA ILE A 63 -9.46 -25.37 9.80
C ILE A 63 -10.64 -24.49 10.19
N LEU A 64 -11.31 -23.86 9.22
CA LEU A 64 -12.47 -23.00 9.48
C LEU A 64 -13.63 -23.78 10.10
N GLY A 65 -13.90 -25.00 9.64
CA GLY A 65 -14.91 -25.87 10.27
C GLY A 65 -14.59 -26.20 11.73
N LYS A 66 -13.31 -26.46 12.04
CA LYS A 66 -12.86 -26.68 13.42
C LYS A 66 -12.99 -25.41 14.28
N LEU A 67 -12.60 -24.25 13.75
CA LEU A 67 -12.71 -22.98 14.45
C LEU A 67 -14.16 -22.59 14.72
N ASP A 68 -15.08 -22.82 13.78
CA ASP A 68 -16.51 -22.55 13.98
C ASP A 68 -17.08 -23.39 15.12
N ALA A 69 -16.76 -24.69 15.14
CA ALA A 69 -17.13 -25.58 16.24
C ALA A 69 -16.53 -25.13 17.58
N MET A 70 -15.26 -24.68 17.59
CA MET A 70 -14.61 -24.15 18.79
C MET A 70 -15.28 -22.87 19.30
N VAL A 71 -15.71 -21.97 18.41
CA VAL A 71 -16.43 -20.75 18.81
C VAL A 71 -17.78 -21.09 19.46
N LYS A 72 -18.50 -22.08 18.92
CA LYS A 72 -19.76 -22.56 19.53
C LYS A 72 -19.53 -23.17 20.92
N ASP A 73 -18.48 -23.98 21.07
CA ASP A 73 -18.09 -24.55 22.37
C ASP A 73 -17.63 -23.45 23.35
N PHE A 74 -16.90 -22.44 22.87
CA PHE A 74 -16.50 -21.28 23.66
C PHE A 74 -17.71 -20.52 24.19
N VAL A 75 -18.66 -20.15 23.34
CA VAL A 75 -19.89 -19.48 23.76
C VAL A 75 -20.66 -20.35 24.75
N TYR A 76 -20.77 -21.66 24.52
CA TYR A 76 -21.41 -22.58 25.45
C TYR A 76 -20.75 -22.57 26.83
N ARG A 77 -19.44 -22.82 26.93
CA ARG A 77 -18.70 -22.89 28.20
C ARG A 77 -18.78 -21.59 28.99
N THR A 78 -18.58 -20.47 28.31
CA THR A 78 -18.67 -19.14 28.93
C THR A 78 -20.10 -18.84 29.38
N SER A 79 -21.12 -19.27 28.64
CA SER A 79 -22.54 -19.12 29.06
C SER A 79 -22.84 -19.90 30.34
N ILE A 80 -22.32 -21.13 30.48
CA ILE A 80 -22.44 -21.92 31.71
C ILE A 80 -21.72 -21.23 32.87
N HIS A 81 -20.50 -20.73 32.64
CA HIS A 81 -19.73 -20.00 33.65
C HIS A 81 -20.46 -18.73 34.13
N HIS A 82 -21.22 -18.09 33.25
CA HIS A 82 -22.10 -16.96 33.59
C HIS A 82 -23.46 -17.38 34.21
N GLY A 83 -23.61 -18.64 34.62
CA GLY A 83 -24.76 -19.14 35.38
C GLY A 83 -25.99 -19.48 34.53
N MET A 84 -25.85 -19.60 33.20
CA MET A 84 -26.95 -20.06 32.35
C MET A 84 -27.18 -21.58 32.49
N SER A 85 -28.42 -22.03 32.26
CA SER A 85 -28.72 -23.46 32.17
C SER A 85 -28.13 -24.07 30.91
N GLU A 86 -27.88 -25.39 30.90
CA GLU A 86 -27.33 -26.07 29.71
C GLU A 86 -28.18 -25.88 28.45
N ALA A 87 -29.50 -25.95 28.58
CA ALA A 87 -30.41 -25.75 27.44
C ALA A 87 -30.28 -24.34 26.85
N LEU A 88 -30.20 -23.31 27.70
CA LEU A 88 -30.03 -21.93 27.25
C LEU A 88 -28.64 -21.71 26.63
N ALA A 89 -27.58 -22.19 27.29
CA ALA A 89 -26.20 -22.08 26.83
C ALA A 89 -26.00 -22.70 25.44
N ARG A 90 -26.61 -23.87 25.17
CA ARG A 90 -26.54 -24.51 23.84
C ARG A 90 -27.27 -23.69 22.76
N SER A 91 -28.31 -22.96 23.13
CA SER A 91 -29.10 -22.14 22.19
C SER A 91 -28.49 -20.77 21.87
N CYS A 92 -27.46 -20.35 22.62
CA CYS A 92 -26.79 -19.06 22.42
C CYS A 92 -26.04 -18.97 21.09
N GLY A 93 -25.57 -20.11 20.55
CA GLY A 93 -24.91 -20.19 19.25
C GLY A 93 -23.51 -19.56 19.24
N GLY A 94 -23.21 -18.77 18.22
CA GLY A 94 -21.86 -18.26 17.94
C GLY A 94 -21.42 -18.67 16.54
N LYS A 95 -20.70 -17.78 15.85
CA LYS A 95 -20.37 -17.99 14.43
C LYS A 95 -19.06 -17.31 14.06
N ILE A 96 -18.31 -17.93 13.16
CA ILE A 96 -17.18 -17.26 12.50
C ILE A 96 -17.57 -16.63 11.17
N PHE A 97 -16.92 -15.53 10.83
CA PHE A 97 -16.96 -14.92 9.51
C PHE A 97 -15.55 -14.69 9.01
N THR A 98 -15.25 -15.06 7.78
CA THR A 98 -13.97 -14.70 7.15
C THR A 98 -14.11 -13.36 6.43
N PHE A 99 -13.05 -12.57 6.40
CA PHE A 99 -12.98 -11.34 5.61
C PHE A 99 -11.66 -11.24 4.85
N GLY A 100 -11.35 -10.05 4.33
CA GLY A 100 -10.07 -9.79 3.70
C GLY A 100 -9.81 -10.62 2.45
N SER A 101 -8.54 -10.96 2.21
CA SER A 101 -8.12 -11.53 0.93
C SER A 101 -8.66 -12.94 0.68
N TYR A 102 -8.78 -13.74 1.76
CA TYR A 102 -9.35 -15.09 1.72
C TYR A 102 -10.83 -15.06 1.33
N ARG A 103 -11.64 -14.25 2.02
CA ARG A 103 -13.07 -14.10 1.69
C ARG A 103 -13.32 -13.54 0.29
N LEU A 104 -12.47 -12.61 -0.15
CA LEU A 104 -12.51 -12.10 -1.53
C LEU A 104 -12.14 -13.18 -2.56
N GLY A 105 -11.50 -14.28 -2.17
CA GLY A 105 -11.03 -15.35 -3.06
C GLY A 105 -9.82 -14.94 -3.90
N VAL A 106 -8.98 -14.04 -3.37
CA VAL A 106 -7.77 -13.49 -4.04
C VAL A 106 -6.50 -13.68 -3.21
N HIS A 107 -6.55 -14.52 -2.18
CA HIS A 107 -5.40 -14.96 -1.41
C HIS A 107 -4.48 -15.87 -2.25
N GLY A 108 -3.21 -15.87 -1.92
CA GLY A 108 -2.20 -16.75 -2.51
C GLY A 108 -1.62 -17.74 -1.49
N PRO A 109 -0.69 -18.60 -1.91
CA PRO A 109 0.04 -19.49 -1.01
C PRO A 109 0.64 -18.72 0.17
N GLY A 110 0.53 -19.30 1.37
CA GLY A 110 1.04 -18.69 2.61
C GLY A 110 0.31 -17.43 3.08
N SER A 111 -0.78 -17.00 2.45
CA SER A 111 -1.61 -15.90 2.98
C SER A 111 -2.29 -16.32 4.29
N ASP A 112 -2.48 -15.36 5.18
CA ASP A 112 -3.28 -15.48 6.39
C ASP A 112 -4.79 -15.67 6.10
N ILE A 113 -5.54 -16.09 7.13
CA ILE A 113 -7.00 -16.05 7.13
C ILE A 113 -7.48 -15.04 8.16
N ASP A 114 -7.96 -13.90 7.66
CA ASP A 114 -8.71 -12.93 8.45
C ASP A 114 -10.05 -13.52 8.92
N THR A 115 -10.21 -13.74 10.22
CA THR A 115 -11.39 -14.38 10.81
C THR A 115 -11.99 -13.51 11.92
N LEU A 116 -13.32 -13.43 11.97
CA LEU A 116 -14.09 -12.71 12.97
C LEU A 116 -14.94 -13.68 13.78
N CYS A 117 -14.77 -13.66 15.11
CA CYS A 117 -15.60 -14.36 16.07
C CYS A 117 -16.78 -13.46 16.43
N VAL A 118 -18.00 -13.90 16.09
CA VAL A 118 -19.24 -13.17 16.40
C VAL A 118 -20.00 -13.91 17.49
N VAL A 119 -20.22 -13.22 18.61
CA VAL A 119 -20.81 -13.80 19.82
C VAL A 119 -22.00 -13.00 20.35
N PRO A 120 -22.88 -13.61 21.17
CA PRO A 120 -23.99 -12.93 21.81
C PRO A 120 -23.57 -11.94 22.90
N LYS A 121 -24.50 -11.08 23.32
CA LYS A 121 -24.28 -9.92 24.21
C LYS A 121 -23.67 -10.22 25.57
N HIS A 122 -23.82 -11.43 26.10
CA HIS A 122 -23.33 -11.81 27.43
C HIS A 122 -21.88 -12.29 27.44
N ILE A 123 -21.30 -12.59 26.26
CA ILE A 123 -19.90 -13.00 26.11
C ILE A 123 -19.05 -11.75 25.97
N GLN A 124 -18.07 -11.55 26.84
CA GLN A 124 -17.22 -10.37 26.86
C GLN A 124 -15.91 -10.59 26.10
N ARG A 125 -15.22 -9.49 25.80
CA ARG A 125 -13.92 -9.53 25.12
C ARG A 125 -12.84 -10.18 26.00
N GLU A 126 -12.97 -10.01 27.30
CA GLU A 126 -12.11 -10.62 28.31
C GLU A 126 -12.22 -12.16 28.25
N ASP A 127 -13.40 -12.71 27.98
CA ASP A 127 -13.61 -14.16 27.80
C ASP A 127 -12.87 -14.67 26.56
N PHE A 128 -12.83 -13.86 25.49
CA PHE A 128 -12.10 -14.17 24.27
C PHE A 128 -10.58 -14.19 24.49
N PHE A 129 -10.04 -13.27 25.29
CA PHE A 129 -8.60 -13.24 25.59
C PHE A 129 -8.17 -14.14 26.76
N SER A 130 -9.12 -14.74 27.48
CA SER A 130 -8.87 -15.71 28.54
C SER A 130 -9.29 -17.12 28.10
N THR A 131 -10.56 -17.47 28.30
CA THR A 131 -11.14 -18.80 28.05
C THR A 131 -10.85 -19.30 26.63
N PHE A 132 -11.04 -18.46 25.60
CA PHE A 132 -10.81 -18.91 24.22
C PHE A 132 -9.32 -19.11 23.90
N VAL A 133 -8.42 -18.28 24.45
CA VAL A 133 -6.96 -18.47 24.34
C VAL A 133 -6.54 -19.80 24.98
N GLU A 134 -7.06 -20.12 26.16
CA GLU A 134 -6.79 -21.41 26.82
C GLU A 134 -7.30 -22.59 25.99
N MET A 135 -8.51 -22.48 25.42
CA MET A 135 -9.07 -23.48 24.52
C MET A 135 -8.21 -23.69 23.28
N LEU A 136 -7.65 -22.62 22.69
CA LEU A 136 -6.75 -22.69 21.55
C LEU A 136 -5.43 -23.38 21.92
N LYS A 137 -4.81 -23.01 23.04
CA LYS A 137 -3.55 -23.60 23.53
C LYS A 137 -3.67 -25.08 23.90
N ALA A 138 -4.87 -25.54 24.26
CA ALA A 138 -5.13 -26.95 24.57
C ALA A 138 -5.20 -27.86 23.33
N ARG A 139 -5.12 -27.31 22.11
CA ARG A 139 -5.19 -28.08 20.85
C ARG A 139 -3.79 -28.39 20.35
N GLU A 140 -3.50 -29.66 20.11
CA GLU A 140 -2.24 -30.11 19.49
C GLU A 140 -2.05 -29.55 18.07
N GLU A 141 -3.14 -29.19 17.39
CA GLU A 141 -3.10 -28.65 16.04
C GLU A 141 -2.71 -27.17 15.97
N VAL A 142 -2.68 -26.48 17.11
CA VAL A 142 -2.32 -25.06 17.21
C VAL A 142 -0.90 -24.95 17.72
N THR A 143 0.01 -24.43 16.90
CA THR A 143 1.44 -24.39 17.23
C THR A 143 1.89 -23.04 17.79
N GLU A 144 1.12 -21.97 17.56
CA GLU A 144 1.45 -20.62 18.00
C GLU A 144 0.16 -19.90 18.37
N VAL A 145 0.13 -19.19 19.51
CA VAL A 145 -0.97 -18.33 19.95
C VAL A 145 -0.44 -17.02 20.52
N ALA A 146 -0.75 -15.91 19.86
CA ALA A 146 -0.28 -14.55 20.18
C ALA A 146 -1.47 -13.59 20.36
N PRO A 147 -1.98 -13.40 21.58
CA PRO A 147 -3.04 -12.44 21.86
C PRO A 147 -2.52 -10.99 21.83
N VAL A 148 -3.24 -10.09 21.16
CA VAL A 148 -2.91 -8.66 21.04
C VAL A 148 -4.15 -7.81 21.41
N PRO A 149 -4.47 -7.67 22.71
CA PRO A 149 -5.69 -7.00 23.18
C PRO A 149 -5.67 -5.48 22.96
N ASP A 150 -4.48 -4.88 22.94
CA ASP A 150 -4.29 -3.41 22.86
C ASP A 150 -4.15 -2.88 21.43
N ALA A 151 -4.29 -3.76 20.42
CA ALA A 151 -4.29 -3.34 19.03
C ALA A 151 -5.52 -2.47 18.69
N TYR A 152 -5.40 -1.68 17.62
CA TYR A 152 -6.50 -0.83 17.12
C TYR A 152 -7.79 -1.64 16.85
N VAL A 153 -7.60 -2.84 16.31
CA VAL A 153 -8.59 -3.93 16.25
C VAL A 153 -7.99 -5.10 17.05
N PRO A 154 -8.49 -5.37 18.26
CA PRO A 154 -7.97 -6.46 19.08
C PRO A 154 -8.11 -7.81 18.38
N LEU A 155 -7.05 -8.62 18.41
CA LEU A 155 -7.00 -9.92 17.73
C LEU A 155 -6.15 -10.94 18.47
N ILE A 156 -6.35 -12.21 18.14
CA ILE A 156 -5.44 -13.31 18.47
C ILE A 156 -4.83 -13.79 17.15
N GLY A 157 -3.51 -13.60 16.99
CA GLY A 157 -2.76 -14.22 15.89
C GLY A 157 -2.44 -15.65 16.29
N LEU A 158 -2.70 -16.62 15.42
CA LEU A 158 -2.40 -18.02 15.71
C LEU A 158 -2.00 -18.80 14.47
N LYS A 159 -1.30 -19.92 14.68
CA LYS A 159 -0.92 -20.84 13.61
C LYS A 159 -1.59 -22.19 13.82
N PHE A 160 -2.60 -22.47 12.99
CA PHE A 160 -3.41 -23.68 13.05
C PHE A 160 -3.02 -24.59 11.89
N LEU A 161 -2.49 -25.79 12.17
CA LEU A 161 -2.01 -26.73 11.14
C LEU A 161 -1.08 -26.06 10.12
N GLY A 162 -0.21 -25.15 10.58
CA GLY A 162 0.74 -24.42 9.74
C GLY A 162 0.16 -23.19 9.01
N VAL A 163 -1.15 -22.93 9.10
CA VAL A 163 -1.79 -21.75 8.48
C VAL A 163 -1.94 -20.63 9.50
N SER A 164 -1.47 -19.42 9.16
CA SER A 164 -1.66 -18.23 9.99
C SER A 164 -3.09 -17.72 9.93
N ILE A 165 -3.64 -17.35 11.08
CA ILE A 165 -5.02 -16.89 11.25
C ILE A 165 -5.02 -15.69 12.18
N ASP A 166 -5.62 -14.60 11.71
CA ASP A 166 -5.85 -13.39 12.50
C ASP A 166 -7.29 -13.40 12.99
N PHE A 167 -7.48 -13.69 14.28
CA PHE A 167 -8.81 -13.90 14.86
C PHE A 167 -9.27 -12.67 15.65
N THR A 168 -10.17 -11.91 15.06
CA THR A 168 -10.82 -10.73 15.67
C THR A 168 -12.10 -11.11 16.41
N PHE A 169 -12.60 -10.21 17.25
CA PHE A 169 -13.80 -10.45 18.07
C PHE A 169 -14.81 -9.31 17.97
N ALA A 170 -16.08 -9.67 17.76
CA ALA A 170 -17.21 -8.77 17.87
C ALA A 170 -18.34 -9.37 18.70
N ARG A 171 -18.79 -8.61 19.70
CA ARG A 171 -19.97 -8.92 20.50
C ARG A 171 -21.18 -8.18 19.93
N LEU A 172 -22.24 -8.91 19.58
CA LEU A 172 -23.48 -8.29 19.12
C LEU A 172 -24.45 -8.04 20.27
N ALA A 173 -25.29 -7.01 20.15
CA ALA A 173 -26.39 -6.72 21.08
C ALA A 173 -27.58 -7.70 20.93
N LEU A 174 -27.30 -8.98 20.64
CA LEU A 174 -28.26 -10.04 20.43
C LEU A 174 -28.14 -11.11 21.54
N PRO A 175 -29.25 -11.73 22.00
CA PRO A 175 -29.20 -12.80 23.00
C PRO A 175 -28.65 -14.12 22.44
N ARG A 176 -28.70 -14.32 21.12
CA ARG A 176 -28.21 -15.50 20.42
C ARG A 176 -27.63 -15.11 19.06
N VAL A 177 -26.67 -15.89 18.56
CA VAL A 177 -26.07 -15.74 17.23
C VAL A 177 -26.35 -17.01 16.44
N GLU A 178 -27.25 -16.90 15.45
CA GLU A 178 -27.69 -18.03 14.63
C GLU A 178 -26.76 -18.29 13.44
N ASP A 179 -26.71 -19.52 12.96
CA ASP A 179 -25.90 -19.91 11.78
C ASP A 179 -26.30 -19.13 10.50
N ALA A 180 -27.56 -18.74 10.39
CA ALA A 180 -28.08 -17.98 9.25
C ALA A 180 -27.76 -16.47 9.31
N LEU A 181 -27.20 -15.96 10.42
CA LEU A 181 -26.93 -14.53 10.59
C LEU A 181 -26.00 -14.01 9.48
N THR A 182 -26.37 -12.87 8.90
CA THR A 182 -25.52 -12.05 8.03
C THR A 182 -25.21 -10.72 8.71
N LEU A 183 -24.11 -10.09 8.32
CA LEU A 183 -23.65 -8.83 8.94
C LEU A 183 -24.04 -7.59 8.15
N GLU A 184 -24.94 -7.71 7.17
CA GLU A 184 -25.28 -6.62 6.25
C GLU A 184 -26.09 -5.50 6.91
N ASP A 185 -27.00 -5.83 7.83
CA ASP A 185 -27.88 -4.87 8.47
C ASP A 185 -27.12 -3.91 9.40
N ASP A 186 -27.21 -2.61 9.10
CA ASP A 186 -26.59 -1.52 9.88
C ASP A 186 -27.14 -1.45 11.32
N ASN A 187 -28.36 -1.97 11.57
CA ASN A 187 -28.92 -2.01 12.91
C ASN A 187 -28.12 -2.92 13.86
N LEU A 188 -27.35 -3.86 13.35
CA LEU A 188 -26.45 -4.70 14.15
C LEU A 188 -25.37 -3.88 14.86
N LEU A 189 -25.08 -2.66 14.38
CA LEU A 189 -24.08 -1.76 14.97
C LEU A 189 -24.61 -0.97 16.17
N LYS A 190 -25.93 -1.00 16.43
CA LYS A 190 -26.53 -0.28 17.56
C LYS A 190 -26.04 -0.83 18.89
N ASN A 191 -25.71 0.08 19.80
CA ASN A 191 -25.25 -0.20 21.17
C ASN A 191 -23.97 -1.04 21.25
N LEU A 192 -23.15 -1.02 20.19
CA LEU A 192 -21.83 -1.65 20.18
C LEU A 192 -20.74 -0.66 20.60
N ASP A 193 -19.67 -1.17 21.19
CA ASP A 193 -18.47 -0.36 21.43
C ASP A 193 -17.73 -0.11 20.10
N GLU A 194 -16.82 0.87 20.08
CA GLU A 194 -16.11 1.20 18.85
C GLU A 194 -15.23 0.05 18.33
N ARG A 195 -14.72 -0.81 19.22
CA ARG A 195 -13.84 -1.94 18.86
C ARG A 195 -14.63 -3.04 18.15
N ASP A 196 -15.85 -3.30 18.60
CA ASP A 196 -16.80 -4.22 17.96
C ASP A 196 -17.22 -3.68 16.58
N VAL A 197 -17.56 -2.39 16.48
CA VAL A 197 -17.89 -1.75 15.19
C VAL A 197 -16.73 -1.86 14.19
N ARG A 198 -15.49 -1.61 14.65
CA ARG A 198 -14.30 -1.75 13.79
C ARG A 198 -14.08 -3.19 13.34
N SER A 199 -14.25 -4.17 14.23
CA SER A 199 -14.07 -5.59 13.93
C SER A 199 -15.10 -6.11 12.92
N LEU A 200 -16.37 -5.68 13.05
CA LEU A 200 -17.43 -5.97 12.07
C LEU A 200 -17.18 -5.31 10.70
N GLY A 201 -16.50 -4.16 10.69
CA GLY A 201 -16.19 -3.40 9.49
C GLY A 201 -15.46 -4.22 8.41
N GLY A 202 -14.50 -5.07 8.80
CA GLY A 202 -13.74 -5.91 7.86
C GLY A 202 -14.64 -6.84 7.03
N CYS A 203 -15.55 -7.56 7.70
CA CYS A 203 -16.52 -8.44 7.07
C CYS A 203 -17.52 -7.66 6.20
N ARG A 204 -18.09 -6.59 6.76
CA ARG A 204 -19.11 -5.76 6.09
C ARG A 204 -18.59 -5.12 4.81
N VAL A 205 -17.36 -4.62 4.83
CA VAL A 205 -16.70 -4.06 3.64
C VAL A 205 -16.43 -5.13 2.60
N THR A 206 -15.90 -6.28 3.02
CA THR A 206 -15.54 -7.37 2.11
C THR A 206 -16.76 -7.90 1.35
N ASP A 207 -17.83 -8.25 2.07
CA ASP A 207 -19.08 -8.70 1.45
C ASP A 207 -19.76 -7.57 0.66
N GLY A 208 -19.62 -6.32 1.13
CA GLY A 208 -20.07 -5.13 0.40
C GLY A 208 -19.42 -5.00 -0.98
N ILE A 209 -18.11 -5.23 -1.09
CA ILE A 209 -17.41 -5.22 -2.39
C ILE A 209 -17.94 -6.34 -3.29
N LEU A 210 -18.11 -7.55 -2.77
CA LEU A 210 -18.58 -8.70 -3.57
C LEU A 210 -20.01 -8.51 -4.11
N ARG A 211 -20.87 -7.82 -3.36
CA ARG A 211 -22.22 -7.42 -3.83
C ARG A 211 -22.20 -6.31 -4.89
N LEU A 212 -21.13 -5.52 -4.93
CA LEU A 212 -21.02 -4.31 -5.76
C LEU A 212 -20.21 -4.53 -7.05
N VAL A 213 -19.85 -5.77 -7.38
CA VAL A 213 -19.21 -6.13 -8.66
C VAL A 213 -20.18 -6.94 -9.54
N PRO A 214 -20.23 -6.66 -10.85
CA PRO A 214 -21.16 -7.32 -11.76
C PRO A 214 -20.81 -8.81 -11.97
N ASN A 215 -19.51 -9.11 -12.08
CA ASN A 215 -18.99 -10.47 -12.20
C ASN A 215 -17.82 -10.69 -11.22
N ILE A 216 -18.02 -11.58 -10.24
CA ILE A 216 -17.06 -11.86 -9.16
C ILE A 216 -15.79 -12.53 -9.69
N HIS A 217 -15.89 -13.39 -10.71
CA HIS A 217 -14.73 -14.12 -11.25
C HIS A 217 -13.78 -13.18 -12.01
N VAL A 218 -14.33 -12.30 -12.86
CA VAL A 218 -13.57 -11.23 -13.53
C VAL A 218 -12.89 -10.32 -12.51
N PHE A 219 -13.65 -9.87 -11.50
CA PHE A 219 -13.13 -9.06 -10.41
C PHE A 219 -11.96 -9.74 -9.68
N ARG A 220 -12.11 -11.02 -9.30
CA ARG A 220 -11.06 -11.79 -8.62
C ARG A 220 -9.80 -11.90 -9.47
N MET A 221 -9.94 -12.20 -10.75
CA MET A 221 -8.82 -12.34 -11.67
C MET A 221 -8.06 -11.02 -11.84
N ALA A 222 -8.79 -9.93 -12.07
CA ALA A 222 -8.21 -8.59 -12.17
C ALA A 222 -7.51 -8.19 -10.86
N LEU A 223 -8.14 -8.44 -9.71
CA LEU A 223 -7.56 -8.09 -8.42
C LEU A 223 -6.31 -8.92 -8.08
N ARG A 224 -6.23 -10.20 -8.48
CA ARG A 224 -5.00 -11.00 -8.35
C ARG A 224 -3.85 -10.38 -9.13
N CYS A 225 -4.10 -9.98 -10.38
CA CYS A 225 -3.12 -9.27 -11.20
C CYS A 225 -2.65 -7.96 -10.55
N ILE A 226 -3.60 -7.10 -10.12
CA ILE A 226 -3.27 -5.81 -9.51
C ILE A 226 -2.51 -5.98 -8.19
N LYS A 227 -2.86 -6.96 -7.35
CA LYS A 227 -2.11 -7.26 -6.12
C LYS A 227 -0.67 -7.67 -6.43
N LEU A 228 -0.47 -8.61 -7.36
CA LEU A 228 0.87 -9.04 -7.75
C LEU A 228 1.69 -7.86 -8.30
N TRP A 229 1.11 -7.07 -9.22
CA TRP A 229 1.74 -5.88 -9.76
C TRP A 229 2.13 -4.90 -8.65
N ALA A 230 1.21 -4.53 -7.76
CA ALA A 230 1.47 -3.56 -6.70
C ALA A 230 2.58 -4.02 -5.74
N GLN A 231 2.64 -5.32 -5.45
CA GLN A 231 3.70 -5.93 -4.66
C GLN A 231 5.06 -5.90 -5.39
N LYS A 232 5.11 -6.33 -6.65
CA LYS A 232 6.34 -6.33 -7.47
C LYS A 232 6.88 -4.91 -7.69
N ARG A 233 5.99 -3.92 -7.78
CA ARG A 233 6.32 -2.50 -7.99
C ARG A 233 6.51 -1.71 -6.68
N ALA A 234 6.47 -2.36 -5.52
CA ALA A 234 6.66 -1.73 -4.20
C ALA A 234 5.69 -0.56 -3.94
N VAL A 235 4.42 -0.72 -4.28
CA VAL A 235 3.33 0.24 -4.00
C VAL A 235 2.17 -0.40 -3.21
N TYR A 236 2.47 -1.46 -2.44
CA TYR A 236 1.51 -2.17 -1.59
C TYR A 236 1.95 -2.09 -0.12
N SER A 237 1.46 -1.09 0.62
CA SER A 237 1.67 -0.95 2.08
C SER A 237 0.89 0.25 2.65
N ASN A 238 -0.22 0.02 3.35
CA ASN A 238 -1.00 1.11 3.97
C ASN A 238 -0.19 1.89 5.03
N ILE A 239 0.60 1.18 5.84
CA ILE A 239 1.40 1.79 6.91
C ILE A 239 2.48 2.73 6.36
N MET A 240 3.07 2.40 5.20
CA MET A 240 4.05 3.25 4.52
C MET A 240 3.42 4.32 3.62
N GLY A 241 2.10 4.49 3.65
CA GLY A 241 1.39 5.52 2.88
C GLY A 241 1.04 5.14 1.45
N PHE A 242 1.17 3.87 1.07
CA PHE A 242 0.63 3.32 -0.17
C PHE A 242 -0.76 2.69 0.05
N LEU A 243 -1.31 2.04 -0.96
CA LEU A 243 -2.60 1.35 -0.85
C LEU A 243 -2.45 -0.02 -0.18
N GLY A 244 -3.37 -0.33 0.72
CA GLY A 244 -3.57 -1.68 1.27
C GLY A 244 -4.51 -2.53 0.40
N GLY A 245 -4.69 -3.80 0.77
CA GLY A 245 -5.45 -4.78 -0.02
C GLY A 245 -6.91 -4.37 -0.29
N VAL A 246 -7.60 -3.82 0.71
CA VAL A 246 -9.00 -3.37 0.56
C VAL A 246 -9.12 -2.17 -0.38
N ALA A 247 -8.15 -1.26 -0.38
CA ALA A 247 -8.15 -0.11 -1.28
C ALA A 247 -7.96 -0.55 -2.73
N TRP A 248 -7.01 -1.47 -2.99
CA TRP A 248 -6.85 -2.09 -4.31
C TRP A 248 -8.11 -2.81 -4.77
N ALA A 249 -8.77 -3.57 -3.88
CA ALA A 249 -10.02 -4.24 -4.19
C ALA A 249 -11.12 -3.24 -4.61
N MET A 250 -11.25 -2.11 -3.90
CA MET A 250 -12.24 -1.10 -4.26
C MET A 250 -11.93 -0.38 -5.58
N LEU A 251 -10.66 -0.13 -5.90
CA LEU A 251 -10.31 0.43 -7.22
C LEU A 251 -10.69 -0.54 -8.34
N VAL A 252 -10.34 -1.82 -8.22
CA VAL A 252 -10.68 -2.84 -9.22
C VAL A 252 -12.19 -3.01 -9.35
N ALA A 253 -12.91 -3.05 -8.22
CA ALA A 253 -14.37 -3.13 -8.21
C ALA A 253 -15.00 -1.94 -8.93
N ARG A 254 -14.46 -0.73 -8.77
CA ARG A 254 -14.95 0.47 -9.46
C ARG A 254 -14.81 0.34 -10.98
N ILE A 255 -13.70 -0.21 -11.48
CA ILE A 255 -13.53 -0.43 -12.92
C ILE A 255 -14.49 -1.51 -13.42
N CYS A 256 -14.71 -2.57 -12.65
CA CYS A 256 -15.71 -3.60 -13.00
C CYS A 256 -17.12 -3.00 -13.12
N GLN A 257 -17.50 -2.05 -12.27
CA GLN A 257 -18.79 -1.35 -12.38
C GLN A 257 -18.92 -0.53 -13.67
N LEU A 258 -17.83 0.08 -14.13
CA LEU A 258 -17.81 0.89 -15.34
C LEU A 258 -17.85 0.04 -16.63
N TYR A 259 -17.47 -1.23 -16.54
CA TYR A 259 -17.35 -2.17 -17.67
C TYR A 259 -17.91 -3.55 -17.28
N PRO A 260 -19.24 -3.69 -17.09
CA PRO A 260 -19.84 -4.84 -16.43
C PRO A 260 -19.74 -6.17 -17.17
N ASN A 261 -19.48 -6.15 -18.48
CA ASN A 261 -19.53 -7.33 -19.35
C ASN A 261 -18.15 -7.75 -19.90
N GLU A 262 -17.09 -7.12 -19.42
CA GLU A 262 -15.75 -7.20 -20.00
C GLU A 262 -14.89 -8.28 -19.35
N ALA A 263 -13.89 -8.79 -20.08
CA ALA A 263 -12.95 -9.79 -19.59
C ALA A 263 -11.87 -9.16 -18.68
N ALA A 264 -11.24 -9.99 -17.84
CA ALA A 264 -10.26 -9.51 -16.85
C ALA A 264 -9.08 -8.75 -17.47
N GLY A 265 -8.56 -9.18 -18.62
CA GLY A 265 -7.48 -8.48 -19.33
C GLY A 265 -7.87 -7.06 -19.74
N ALA A 266 -9.10 -6.88 -20.23
CA ALA A 266 -9.63 -5.58 -20.62
C ALA A 266 -9.88 -4.68 -19.39
N ILE A 267 -10.38 -5.25 -18.28
CA ILE A 267 -10.52 -4.55 -17.00
C ILE A 267 -9.17 -4.02 -16.50
N ILE A 268 -8.09 -4.80 -16.60
CA ILE A 268 -6.75 -4.39 -16.17
C ILE A 268 -6.20 -3.26 -17.05
N SER A 269 -6.42 -3.31 -18.37
CA SER A 269 -6.04 -2.22 -19.29
C SER A 269 -6.69 -0.90 -18.88
N ARG A 270 -8.02 -0.90 -18.75
CA ARG A 270 -8.81 0.28 -18.37
C ARG A 270 -8.48 0.75 -16.95
N PHE A 271 -8.16 -0.17 -16.05
CA PHE A 271 -7.73 0.17 -14.69
C PHE A 271 -6.54 1.12 -14.70
N PHE A 272 -5.47 0.80 -15.43
CA PHE A 272 -4.27 1.65 -15.41
C PHE A 272 -4.50 3.00 -16.08
N ILE A 273 -5.22 3.02 -17.21
CA ILE A 273 -5.55 4.26 -17.93
C ILE A 273 -6.39 5.18 -17.05
N ILE A 274 -7.48 4.65 -16.48
CA ILE A 274 -8.41 5.43 -15.64
C ILE A 274 -7.73 5.87 -14.34
N MET A 275 -6.97 5.00 -13.66
CA MET A 275 -6.31 5.37 -12.40
C MET A 275 -5.19 6.39 -12.60
N TYR A 276 -4.48 6.36 -13.73
CA TYR A 276 -3.49 7.37 -14.10
C TYR A 276 -4.13 8.75 -14.32
N GLN A 277 -5.31 8.78 -14.93
CA GLN A 277 -6.00 10.02 -15.34
C GLN A 277 -7.01 10.53 -14.32
N TRP A 278 -7.29 9.73 -13.28
CA TRP A 278 -8.25 10.05 -12.24
C TRP A 278 -7.96 11.41 -11.61
N LYS A 279 -8.99 12.25 -11.48
CA LYS A 279 -8.86 13.63 -11.00
C LYS A 279 -8.80 13.69 -9.47
N TRP A 280 -7.74 13.16 -8.90
CA TRP A 280 -7.46 13.27 -7.46
C TRP A 280 -7.51 14.74 -7.00
N PRO A 281 -8.16 15.09 -5.86
CA PRO A 281 -8.67 14.20 -4.82
C PRO A 281 -10.16 13.82 -4.96
N GLN A 282 -10.73 13.76 -6.18
CA GLN A 282 -12.08 13.22 -6.36
C GLN A 282 -12.17 11.79 -5.79
N PRO A 283 -13.19 11.46 -4.98
CA PRO A 283 -13.25 10.17 -4.31
C PRO A 283 -13.69 9.04 -5.24
N VAL A 284 -13.10 7.87 -5.03
CA VAL A 284 -13.60 6.61 -5.61
C VAL A 284 -14.68 6.06 -4.68
N LEU A 285 -15.91 5.96 -5.21
CA LEU A 285 -17.09 5.45 -4.52
C LEU A 285 -17.64 4.22 -5.25
N LEU A 286 -17.96 3.16 -4.52
CA LEU A 286 -18.63 1.97 -5.08
C LEU A 286 -20.16 2.02 -4.99
N ARG A 287 -20.69 2.84 -4.08
CA ARG A 287 -22.11 3.13 -3.92
C ARG A 287 -22.26 4.53 -3.32
N GLN A 288 -23.48 5.07 -3.32
CA GLN A 288 -23.73 6.33 -2.63
C GLN A 288 -23.47 6.16 -1.12
N ILE A 289 -22.89 7.18 -0.50
CA ILE A 289 -22.66 7.17 0.94
C ILE A 289 -24.02 7.32 1.63
N GLU A 290 -24.38 6.33 2.43
CA GLU A 290 -25.65 6.31 3.15
C GLU A 290 -25.48 6.87 4.56
N GLU A 291 -26.55 7.52 5.03
CA GLU A 291 -26.72 7.80 6.45
C GLU A 291 -27.18 6.52 7.14
N GLY A 292 -26.67 6.29 8.35
CA GLY A 292 -27.00 5.10 9.11
C GLY A 292 -27.50 5.43 10.51
N PRO A 293 -27.84 4.42 11.30
CA PRO A 293 -28.61 4.57 12.54
C PRO A 293 -27.84 5.18 13.72
N LEU A 294 -26.53 5.39 13.60
CA LEU A 294 -25.66 5.88 14.66
C LEU A 294 -25.17 7.30 14.38
N ALA A 295 -24.95 8.08 15.44
CA ALA A 295 -24.29 9.38 15.38
C ALA A 295 -22.75 9.25 15.29
N VAL A 296 -22.27 8.41 14.36
CA VAL A 296 -20.83 8.20 14.11
C VAL A 296 -20.34 9.04 12.95
N ARG A 297 -19.05 9.39 12.95
CA ARG A 297 -18.42 10.12 11.86
C ARG A 297 -18.42 9.26 10.59
N VAL A 298 -19.06 9.77 9.55
CA VAL A 298 -18.99 9.25 8.17
C VAL A 298 -18.09 10.17 7.35
N TRP A 299 -17.27 9.62 6.45
CA TRP A 299 -16.37 10.41 5.61
C TRP A 299 -17.13 11.49 4.84
N ASN A 300 -16.78 12.76 5.09
CA ASN A 300 -17.42 13.90 4.45
C ASN A 300 -16.47 15.11 4.37
N PRO A 301 -15.84 15.38 3.21
CA PRO A 301 -14.86 16.46 3.06
C PRO A 301 -15.48 17.87 3.09
N LYS A 302 -16.82 17.97 2.95
CA LYS A 302 -17.55 19.24 3.12
C LYS A 302 -17.60 19.64 4.60
N LEU A 303 -17.89 18.66 5.47
CA LEU A 303 -18.04 18.87 6.91
C LEU A 303 -16.72 18.82 7.67
N TYR A 304 -15.83 17.86 7.35
CA TYR A 304 -14.63 17.60 8.13
C TYR A 304 -13.36 18.08 7.41
N PRO A 305 -12.62 19.06 7.95
CA PRO A 305 -11.37 19.55 7.34
C PRO A 305 -10.31 18.46 7.16
N SER A 306 -10.23 17.49 8.08
CA SER A 306 -9.29 16.37 7.95
C SER A 306 -9.61 15.47 6.75
N ASP A 307 -10.88 15.26 6.41
CA ASP A 307 -11.28 14.49 5.23
C ASP A 307 -10.95 15.21 3.91
N ARG A 308 -10.98 16.55 3.93
CA ARG A 308 -10.62 17.40 2.80
C ARG A 308 -9.13 17.31 2.42
N LEU A 309 -8.28 16.91 3.37
CA LEU A 309 -6.84 16.75 3.17
C LEU A 309 -6.47 15.38 2.55
N HIS A 310 -7.44 14.46 2.40
CA HIS A 310 -7.17 13.16 1.78
C HIS A 310 -6.79 13.33 0.30
N ARG A 311 -5.63 12.80 -0.08
CA ARG A 311 -5.05 12.98 -1.42
C ARG A 311 -5.63 12.06 -2.49
N MET A 312 -5.83 10.79 -2.14
CA MET A 312 -6.42 9.79 -3.03
C MET A 312 -7.57 9.06 -2.34
N PRO A 313 -8.71 9.72 -2.05
CA PRO A 313 -9.75 9.14 -1.22
C PRO A 313 -10.45 7.95 -1.90
N ILE A 314 -10.37 6.78 -1.26
CA ILE A 314 -11.07 5.56 -1.68
C ILE A 314 -11.93 5.10 -0.52
N ILE A 315 -13.24 5.16 -0.72
CA ILE A 315 -14.21 5.14 0.38
C ILE A 315 -14.84 3.77 0.53
N THR A 316 -14.85 3.26 1.77
CA THR A 316 -15.44 1.96 2.09
C THR A 316 -16.96 1.99 1.87
N PRO A 317 -17.54 0.96 1.22
CA PRO A 317 -18.96 0.96 0.86
C PRO A 317 -19.90 0.66 2.04
N ALA A 318 -19.41 0.02 3.11
CA ALA A 318 -20.23 -0.29 4.26
C ALA A 318 -20.31 0.90 5.22
N TYR A 319 -21.50 1.14 5.78
CA TYR A 319 -21.68 2.11 6.85
C TYR A 319 -20.98 1.64 8.15
N PRO A 320 -20.33 2.57 8.89
CA PRO A 320 -20.03 3.95 8.50
C PRO A 320 -18.89 4.04 7.48
N SER A 321 -19.11 4.76 6.38
CA SER A 321 -18.11 4.90 5.31
C SER A 321 -16.88 5.68 5.79
N MET A 322 -15.68 5.17 5.48
CA MET A 322 -14.40 5.75 5.86
C MET A 322 -13.44 5.77 4.67
N CYS A 323 -12.41 6.63 4.74
CA CYS A 323 -11.34 6.66 3.76
C CYS A 323 -10.29 5.58 4.07
N SER A 324 -10.17 4.59 3.19
CA SER A 324 -9.18 3.50 3.31
C SER A 324 -7.74 3.92 3.01
N THR A 325 -7.54 5.14 2.51
CA THR A 325 -6.27 5.67 2.00
C THR A 325 -5.88 7.00 2.66
N HIS A 326 -6.33 7.23 3.89
CA HIS A 326 -6.00 8.43 4.66
C HIS A 326 -4.48 8.58 4.93
N ASN A 327 -3.69 7.52 4.76
CA ASN A 327 -2.24 7.53 4.91
C ASN A 327 -1.48 7.97 3.64
N VAL A 328 -2.15 8.18 2.50
CA VAL A 328 -1.47 8.62 1.27
C VAL A 328 -0.91 10.02 1.43
N THR A 329 0.40 10.16 1.19
CA THR A 329 1.16 11.42 1.22
C THR A 329 1.37 11.98 -0.19
N GLN A 330 2.02 13.15 -0.31
CA GLN A 330 2.30 13.72 -1.64
C GLN A 330 3.28 12.84 -2.43
N SER A 331 4.33 12.36 -1.76
CA SER A 331 5.38 11.54 -2.34
C SER A 331 4.85 10.20 -2.80
N THR A 332 4.05 9.53 -1.97
CA THR A 332 3.46 8.22 -2.31
C THR A 332 2.40 8.34 -3.40
N GLN A 333 1.58 9.40 -3.41
CA GLN A 333 0.72 9.72 -4.55
C GLN A 333 1.53 9.89 -5.84
N MET A 334 2.62 10.67 -5.81
CA MET A 334 3.48 10.88 -6.99
C MET A 334 4.06 9.56 -7.51
N VAL A 335 4.55 8.69 -6.62
CA VAL A 335 5.07 7.36 -6.98
C VAL A 335 3.98 6.49 -7.62
N MET A 336 2.79 6.43 -7.02
CA MET A 336 1.68 5.63 -7.57
C MET A 336 1.22 6.14 -8.93
N THR A 337 1.13 7.46 -9.12
CA THR A 337 0.80 8.04 -10.43
C THR A 337 1.83 7.67 -11.51
N GLN A 338 3.12 7.66 -11.18
CA GLN A 338 4.18 7.21 -12.09
C GLN A 338 4.05 5.72 -12.44
N GLU A 339 3.75 4.88 -11.45
CA GLU A 339 3.58 3.45 -11.67
C GLU A 339 2.29 3.12 -12.45
N PHE A 340 1.19 3.87 -12.25
CA PHE A 340 0.00 3.76 -13.10
C PHE A 340 0.30 4.10 -14.56
N LYS A 341 1.06 5.19 -14.80
CA LYS A 341 1.49 5.57 -16.14
C LYS A 341 2.31 4.46 -16.80
N ARG A 342 3.35 3.98 -16.12
CA ARG A 342 4.21 2.89 -16.62
C ARG A 342 3.37 1.66 -16.95
N ALA A 343 2.47 1.28 -16.05
CA ALA A 343 1.64 0.10 -16.23
C ALA A 343 0.65 0.25 -17.41
N ALA A 344 0.07 1.44 -17.60
CA ALA A 344 -0.77 1.72 -18.77
C ALA A 344 0.02 1.54 -20.06
N GLU A 345 1.25 2.08 -20.15
CA GLU A 345 2.12 1.92 -21.33
C GLU A 345 2.50 0.46 -21.59
N VAL A 346 2.74 -0.34 -20.54
CA VAL A 346 3.04 -1.77 -20.68
C VAL A 346 1.81 -2.54 -21.15
N VAL A 347 0.65 -2.33 -20.52
CA VAL A 347 -0.57 -3.07 -20.87
C VAL A 347 -1.05 -2.69 -22.27
N ASP A 348 -0.93 -1.43 -22.70
CA ASP A 348 -1.18 -1.02 -24.09
C ASP A 348 -0.34 -1.85 -25.08
N ARG A 349 0.95 -2.07 -24.77
CA ARG A 349 1.82 -2.92 -25.59
C ARG A 349 1.41 -4.38 -25.58
N VAL A 350 0.93 -4.91 -24.44
CA VAL A 350 0.39 -6.28 -24.35
C VAL A 350 -0.86 -6.42 -25.21
N MET A 351 -1.77 -5.45 -25.15
CA MET A 351 -3.03 -5.44 -25.90
C MET A 351 -2.77 -5.50 -27.42
N ILE A 352 -1.76 -4.79 -27.91
CA ILE A 352 -1.36 -4.82 -29.34
C ILE A 352 -0.33 -5.92 -29.69
N GLY A 353 0.06 -6.77 -28.73
CA GLY A 353 0.93 -7.94 -28.97
C GLY A 353 2.41 -7.61 -29.15
N LYS A 354 2.90 -6.49 -28.60
CA LYS A 354 4.32 -6.11 -28.63
C LYS A 354 5.14 -6.58 -27.43
N THR A 355 4.48 -7.00 -26.36
CA THR A 355 5.13 -7.53 -25.14
C THR A 355 4.20 -8.47 -24.39
N ASP A 356 4.72 -9.10 -23.33
CA ASP A 356 4.01 -10.07 -22.50
C ASP A 356 3.68 -9.50 -21.12
N TRP A 357 2.71 -10.13 -20.44
CA TRP A 357 2.31 -9.79 -19.07
C TRP A 357 3.45 -9.82 -18.05
N SER A 358 4.51 -10.59 -18.30
CA SER A 358 5.67 -10.64 -17.42
C SER A 358 6.39 -9.30 -17.26
N GLU A 359 6.34 -8.42 -18.26
CA GLU A 359 6.93 -7.07 -18.19
C GLU A 359 6.20 -6.21 -17.15
N LEU A 360 4.87 -6.38 -17.00
CA LEU A 360 4.08 -5.70 -15.99
C LEU A 360 4.57 -6.06 -14.58
N PHE A 361 4.93 -7.33 -14.38
CA PHE A 361 5.38 -7.90 -13.11
C PHE A 361 6.89 -7.79 -12.84
N ALA A 362 7.64 -7.08 -13.69
CA ALA A 362 9.04 -6.80 -13.45
C ALA A 362 9.25 -6.15 -12.07
N LYS A 363 10.23 -6.67 -11.31
CA LYS A 363 10.58 -6.18 -9.96
C LYS A 363 10.90 -4.67 -10.00
N HIS A 364 10.54 -3.97 -8.94
CA HIS A 364 10.87 -2.56 -8.77
C HIS A 364 12.39 -2.32 -8.85
N ASP A 365 12.77 -1.10 -9.21
CA ASP A 365 14.15 -0.62 -9.27
C ASP A 365 14.49 0.32 -8.09
N PHE A 366 13.72 0.25 -6.98
CA PHE A 366 13.82 1.19 -5.86
C PHE A 366 15.26 1.50 -5.41
N PHE A 367 16.11 0.48 -5.22
CA PHE A 367 17.49 0.61 -4.75
C PHE A 367 18.50 1.03 -5.83
N HIS A 368 18.06 1.09 -7.09
CA HIS A 368 18.82 1.59 -8.24
C HIS A 368 18.36 2.98 -8.69
N LYS A 369 17.13 3.37 -8.34
CA LYS A 369 16.44 4.58 -8.82
C LYS A 369 16.98 5.88 -8.21
N TYR A 370 17.33 5.88 -6.92
CA TYR A 370 17.71 7.09 -6.21
C TYR A 370 19.22 7.20 -6.00
N LYS A 371 19.76 8.43 -6.06
CA LYS A 371 21.17 8.72 -5.75
C LYS A 371 21.44 8.70 -4.24
N TYR A 372 20.46 9.10 -3.45
CA TYR A 372 20.53 9.24 -2.00
C TYR A 372 19.34 8.53 -1.36
N TYR A 373 19.60 7.94 -0.18
CA TYR A 373 18.58 7.31 0.65
C TYR A 373 18.72 7.79 2.09
N LEU A 374 17.62 7.79 2.82
CA LEU A 374 17.64 7.81 4.29
C LEU A 374 17.45 6.39 4.80
N GLN A 375 18.21 6.03 5.81
CA GLN A 375 18.02 4.85 6.63
C GLN A 375 17.42 5.28 7.96
N VAL A 376 16.34 4.60 8.36
CA VAL A 376 15.74 4.70 9.69
C VAL A 376 15.94 3.35 10.36
N ILE A 377 16.75 3.30 11.41
CA ILE A 377 17.24 2.06 12.02
C ILE A 377 16.68 2.00 13.43
N ALA A 378 15.82 1.02 13.68
CA ALA A 378 15.34 0.67 15.01
C ALA A 378 16.16 -0.51 15.53
N SER A 379 16.69 -0.42 16.75
CA SER A 379 17.49 -1.49 17.34
C SER A 379 17.06 -1.79 18.78
N SER A 380 17.21 -3.04 19.21
CA SER A 380 16.99 -3.45 20.60
C SER A 380 17.78 -4.71 20.96
N GLY A 381 17.82 -5.01 22.26
CA GLY A 381 18.56 -6.16 22.81
C GLY A 381 17.80 -7.49 22.87
N SER A 382 16.55 -7.57 22.40
CA SER A 382 15.77 -8.82 22.38
C SER A 382 14.75 -8.86 21.26
N ALA A 383 14.40 -10.06 20.80
CA ALA A 383 13.47 -10.27 19.68
C ALA A 383 12.05 -9.72 19.95
N ASP A 384 11.47 -10.05 21.11
CA ASP A 384 10.11 -9.60 21.49
C ASP A 384 10.01 -8.07 21.58
N LEU A 385 11.01 -7.45 22.23
CA LEU A 385 11.08 -5.99 22.31
C LEU A 385 11.26 -5.38 20.94
N GLN A 386 12.11 -5.98 20.08
CA GLN A 386 12.30 -5.52 18.72
C GLN A 386 10.99 -5.50 17.95
N LEU A 387 10.18 -6.57 18.04
CA LEU A 387 8.89 -6.69 17.34
C LEU A 387 7.96 -5.50 17.64
N LYS A 388 7.83 -5.15 18.92
CA LYS A 388 7.05 -3.98 19.37
C LYS A 388 7.71 -2.66 18.96
N TRP A 389 9.03 -2.58 19.06
CA TRP A 389 9.78 -1.37 18.81
C TRP A 389 9.78 -0.96 17.34
N HIS A 390 10.15 -1.88 16.44
CA HIS A 390 10.16 -1.61 15.01
C HIS A 390 8.73 -1.32 14.51
N GLY A 391 7.70 -2.00 15.03
CA GLY A 391 6.30 -1.72 14.69
C GLY A 391 5.89 -0.30 15.07
N THR A 392 6.31 0.15 16.25
CA THR A 392 6.13 1.53 16.71
C THR A 392 6.84 2.52 15.77
N VAL A 393 8.12 2.28 15.44
CA VAL A 393 8.90 3.13 14.53
C VAL A 393 8.24 3.18 13.15
N GLN A 394 7.88 2.03 12.57
CA GLN A 394 7.22 1.89 11.27
C GLN A 394 5.92 2.72 11.20
N SER A 395 5.11 2.68 12.27
CA SER A 395 3.86 3.45 12.35
C SER A 395 4.05 4.97 12.24
N LYS A 396 5.27 5.47 12.53
CA LYS A 396 5.61 6.89 12.49
C LYS A 396 6.44 7.29 11.27
N VAL A 397 7.00 6.35 10.49
CA VAL A 397 7.81 6.66 9.28
C VAL A 397 7.06 7.58 8.33
N ARG A 398 5.75 7.36 8.16
CA ARG A 398 4.89 8.26 7.36
C ARG A 398 4.96 9.72 7.79
N GLN A 399 5.08 9.97 9.08
CA GLN A 399 5.12 11.33 9.62
C GLN A 399 6.45 12.02 9.28
N LEU A 400 7.56 11.26 9.26
CA LEU A 400 8.83 11.74 8.73
C LEU A 400 8.70 12.14 7.26
N ILE A 401 8.05 11.32 6.44
CA ILE A 401 7.80 11.62 5.01
C ILE A 401 7.03 12.94 4.86
N MET A 402 5.93 13.11 5.60
CA MET A 402 5.13 14.34 5.56
C MET A 402 5.93 15.59 5.93
N LYS A 403 6.93 15.47 6.81
CA LYS A 403 7.83 16.58 7.18
C LYS A 403 8.91 16.81 6.14
N LEU A 404 9.46 15.76 5.54
CA LEU A 404 10.40 15.85 4.42
C LEU A 404 9.76 16.53 3.21
N GLU A 405 8.47 16.31 2.96
CA GLU A 405 7.69 16.98 1.90
C GLU A 405 7.62 18.51 2.07
N LEU A 406 7.86 19.03 3.28
CA LEU A 406 7.89 20.48 3.53
C LEU A 406 9.26 21.11 3.23
N VAL A 407 10.30 20.30 2.97
CA VAL A 407 11.64 20.79 2.66
C VAL A 407 11.68 21.26 1.20
N PRO A 408 11.88 22.56 0.90
CA PRO A 408 11.66 23.10 -0.45
C PRO A 408 12.49 22.47 -1.57
N THR A 409 13.65 21.90 -1.24
CA THR A 409 14.55 21.30 -2.25
C THR A 409 14.24 19.82 -2.53
N LEU A 410 13.36 19.19 -1.74
CA LEU A 410 12.96 17.79 -1.91
C LEU A 410 11.74 17.70 -2.81
N ILE A 411 11.88 16.99 -3.94
CA ILE A 411 10.77 16.69 -4.85
C ILE A 411 9.92 15.54 -4.28
N CYS A 412 10.59 14.51 -3.76
CA CYS A 412 9.93 13.28 -3.32
C CYS A 412 10.77 12.57 -2.25
N ALA A 413 10.09 12.12 -1.20
CA ALA A 413 10.59 11.19 -0.20
C ALA A 413 9.83 9.86 -0.34
N HIS A 414 10.39 8.90 -1.08
CA HIS A 414 9.76 7.63 -1.41
C HIS A 414 10.10 6.57 -0.36
N PRO A 415 9.18 6.19 0.54
CA PRO A 415 9.43 5.09 1.48
C PRO A 415 9.45 3.75 0.76
N PHE A 416 10.37 2.86 1.11
CA PHE A 416 10.24 1.46 0.72
C PHE A 416 9.14 0.79 1.53
N VAL A 417 8.50 -0.24 0.96
CA VAL A 417 7.30 -0.85 1.55
C VAL A 417 7.57 -1.77 2.75
N LYS A 418 8.82 -2.20 2.94
CA LYS A 418 9.23 -3.19 3.95
C LYS A 418 10.46 -2.70 4.75
N GLY A 419 10.54 -3.15 6.00
CA GLY A 419 11.78 -3.11 6.78
C GLY A 419 12.68 -4.30 6.47
N PHE A 420 13.96 -4.20 6.81
CA PHE A 420 14.93 -5.28 6.72
C PHE A 420 15.43 -5.62 8.12
N ASP A 421 15.14 -6.83 8.55
CA ASP A 421 15.49 -7.33 9.87
C ASP A 421 16.87 -8.00 9.85
N GLN A 422 17.64 -7.76 10.89
CA GLN A 422 18.94 -8.37 11.10
C GLN A 422 19.12 -8.73 12.57
N VAL A 423 19.79 -9.85 12.80
CA VAL A 423 20.31 -10.20 14.12
C VAL A 423 21.83 -10.26 14.04
N SER A 424 22.49 -9.56 14.96
CA SER A 424 23.95 -9.48 15.01
C SER A 424 24.43 -9.92 16.38
N GLU A 425 25.28 -10.94 16.38
CA GLU A 425 26.03 -11.31 17.57
C GLU A 425 27.17 -10.30 17.75
N CYS A 426 27.20 -9.64 18.92
CA CYS A 426 28.24 -8.72 19.34
C CYS A 426 29.01 -9.33 20.51
N TRP A 427 30.32 -9.15 20.57
CA TRP A 427 31.20 -9.71 21.61
C TRP A 427 31.71 -8.66 22.61
N ASN A 428 31.55 -7.37 22.29
CA ASN A 428 31.95 -6.27 23.15
C ASN A 428 31.01 -5.06 23.00
N ASP A 429 31.08 -4.14 23.97
CA ASP A 429 30.23 -2.94 23.98
C ASP A 429 30.48 -1.97 22.82
N HIS A 430 31.65 -2.02 22.17
CA HIS A 430 31.92 -1.20 20.99
C HIS A 430 31.12 -1.71 19.78
N GLU A 431 31.12 -3.03 19.56
CA GLU A 431 30.31 -3.66 18.52
C GLU A 431 28.81 -3.43 18.73
N VAL A 432 28.34 -3.55 19.97
CA VAL A 432 26.93 -3.26 20.32
C VAL A 432 26.54 -1.85 19.88
N ARG A 433 27.36 -0.83 20.24
CA ARG A 433 27.09 0.57 19.87
C ARG A 433 27.06 0.76 18.35
N MET A 434 28.04 0.19 17.65
CA MET A 434 28.19 0.31 16.20
C MET A 434 27.01 -0.34 15.45
N VAL A 435 26.62 -1.56 15.84
CA VAL A 435 25.46 -2.26 15.27
C VAL A 435 24.17 -1.53 15.58
N ALA A 436 23.98 -1.06 16.81
CA ALA A 436 22.77 -0.33 17.21
C ALA A 436 22.56 0.96 16.40
N THR A 437 23.64 1.56 15.87
CA THR A 437 23.60 2.72 14.98
C THR A 437 23.63 2.38 13.48
N GLY A 438 23.68 1.09 13.14
CA GLY A 438 23.66 0.60 11.76
C GLY A 438 25.02 0.54 11.06
N ASP A 439 26.11 0.78 11.78
CA ASP A 439 27.47 0.61 11.27
C ASP A 439 27.97 -0.78 11.66
N ILE A 440 27.71 -1.79 10.84
CA ILE A 440 28.09 -3.17 11.12
C ILE A 440 29.55 -3.39 10.66
N PRO A 441 30.53 -3.62 11.57
CA PRO A 441 31.90 -3.93 11.18
C PRO A 441 31.97 -5.25 10.39
N ASP A 442 32.97 -5.41 9.51
CA ASP A 442 33.11 -6.60 8.67
C ASP A 442 33.15 -7.91 9.46
N GLU A 443 33.76 -7.92 10.65
CA GLU A 443 33.81 -9.08 11.53
C GLU A 443 32.46 -9.41 12.18
N VAL A 444 31.62 -8.40 12.42
CA VAL A 444 30.24 -8.61 12.88
C VAL A 444 29.36 -9.05 11.70
N ALA A 445 29.55 -8.48 10.52
CA ALA A 445 28.79 -8.83 9.32
C ALA A 445 28.88 -10.32 8.96
N LYS A 446 30.04 -10.96 9.20
CA LYS A 446 30.22 -12.43 9.01
C LYS A 446 29.34 -13.29 9.92
N ARG A 447 28.86 -12.74 11.04
CA ARG A 447 27.99 -13.38 12.03
C ARG A 447 26.63 -12.69 12.16
N THR A 448 26.34 -11.73 11.28
CA THR A 448 25.01 -11.12 11.15
C THR A 448 24.17 -11.99 10.24
N LYS A 449 22.94 -12.29 10.67
CA LYS A 449 21.94 -12.95 9.83
C LYS A 449 20.88 -11.96 9.43
N VAL A 450 20.47 -12.02 8.17
CA VAL A 450 19.31 -11.29 7.64
C VAL A 450 18.16 -12.28 7.62
N GLU A 451 17.36 -12.26 8.67
CA GLU A 451 16.23 -13.16 8.88
C GLU A 451 15.06 -12.39 9.50
N ALA A 452 13.84 -12.86 9.23
CA ALA A 452 12.65 -12.25 9.81
C ALA A 452 12.68 -12.39 11.34
N LEU A 453 12.12 -11.40 12.03
CA LEU A 453 12.02 -11.46 13.48
C LEU A 453 11.15 -12.65 13.90
N PRO A 454 11.52 -13.34 14.99
CA PRO A 454 10.65 -14.35 15.57
C PRO A 454 9.36 -13.70 16.08
N GLU A 455 8.23 -14.37 15.86
CA GLU A 455 6.91 -13.90 16.28
C GLU A 455 6.28 -14.87 17.30
N GLY A 456 5.31 -14.37 18.07
CA GLY A 456 4.52 -15.19 18.99
C GLY A 456 5.36 -15.97 20.02
N GLU A 457 5.08 -17.26 20.17
CA GLU A 457 5.77 -18.11 21.15
C GLU A 457 7.26 -18.28 20.86
N ALA A 458 7.68 -18.21 19.59
CA ALA A 458 9.09 -18.27 19.23
C ALA A 458 9.85 -17.05 19.77
N ALA A 459 9.26 -15.86 19.71
CA ALA A 459 9.85 -14.65 20.30
C ALA A 459 10.03 -14.77 21.81
N VAL A 460 9.03 -15.35 22.50
CA VAL A 460 9.07 -15.57 23.95
C VAL A 460 10.12 -16.62 24.32
N GLN A 461 10.20 -17.71 23.55
CA GLN A 461 11.19 -18.76 23.75
C GLN A 461 12.61 -18.24 23.51
N GLU A 462 12.84 -17.46 22.45
CA GLU A 462 14.12 -16.83 22.19
C GLU A 462 14.49 -15.83 23.29
N ALA A 463 13.56 -14.96 23.70
CA ALA A 463 13.79 -14.03 24.81
C ALA A 463 14.13 -14.78 26.12
N ALA A 464 13.48 -15.91 26.41
CA ALA A 464 13.78 -16.74 27.57
C ALA A 464 15.13 -17.45 27.45
N GLN A 465 15.53 -17.88 26.25
CA GLN A 465 16.86 -18.46 26.00
C GLN A 465 17.96 -17.39 26.10
N GLU A 466 17.72 -16.19 25.60
CA GLU A 466 18.61 -15.04 25.74
C GLU A 466 18.78 -14.67 27.21
N ALA A 467 17.68 -14.55 27.97
CA ALA A 467 17.72 -14.26 29.40
C ALA A 467 18.52 -15.31 30.20
N LYS A 468 18.42 -16.60 29.84
CA LYS A 468 19.22 -17.68 30.46
C LYS A 468 20.70 -17.63 30.05
N LYS A 469 21.02 -17.18 28.83
CA LYS A 469 22.41 -17.00 28.38
C LYS A 469 23.07 -15.82 29.08
N VAL A 470 22.32 -14.77 29.44
CA VAL A 470 22.80 -13.57 30.18
C VAL A 470 23.48 -13.93 31.51
N GLU A 471 23.06 -15.00 32.18
CA GLU A 471 23.67 -15.46 33.46
C GLU A 471 25.06 -16.10 33.30
N GLN A 472 25.53 -16.39 32.08
CA GLN A 472 26.83 -17.02 31.80
C GLN A 472 27.79 -16.15 30.95
N VAL A 473 27.47 -14.87 30.73
CA VAL A 473 28.17 -14.06 29.72
C VAL A 473 29.46 -13.44 30.27
N LYS A 474 30.56 -13.61 29.52
CA LYS A 474 31.72 -12.71 29.58
C LYS A 474 31.29 -11.28 29.21
N GLU A 475 31.72 -10.30 29.99
CA GLU A 475 31.39 -8.88 29.83
C GLU A 475 31.41 -8.43 28.34
N GLY A 476 30.26 -7.98 27.82
CA GLY A 476 30.14 -7.40 26.47
C GLY A 476 29.53 -8.27 25.36
N HIS A 477 29.33 -9.58 25.55
CA HIS A 477 28.76 -10.45 24.51
C HIS A 477 27.21 -10.42 24.50
N ARG A 478 26.58 -9.90 23.44
CA ARG A 478 25.11 -9.70 23.34
C ARG A 478 24.60 -9.87 21.91
N MET A 479 23.33 -10.29 21.79
CA MET A 479 22.61 -10.25 20.51
C MET A 479 21.95 -8.89 20.35
N ILE A 480 22.06 -8.30 19.16
CA ILE A 480 21.40 -7.03 18.81
C ILE A 480 20.52 -7.27 17.60
N TRP A 481 19.25 -6.93 17.77
CA TRP A 481 18.22 -7.01 16.76
C TRP A 481 18.04 -5.63 16.12
N THR A 482 18.03 -5.55 14.80
CA THR A 482 17.82 -4.29 14.08
C THR A 482 16.80 -4.45 12.97
N THR A 483 16.01 -3.41 12.74
CA THR A 483 15.09 -3.29 11.60
C THR A 483 15.38 -1.97 10.90
N THR A 484 15.76 -2.04 9.63
CA THR A 484 16.11 -0.86 8.82
C THR A 484 15.04 -0.55 7.78
N PHE A 485 14.49 0.66 7.82
CA PHE A 485 13.60 1.20 6.78
C PHE A 485 14.36 2.16 5.87
N TYR A 486 14.02 2.16 4.58
CA TYR A 486 14.66 2.99 3.57
C TYR A 486 13.69 4.02 2.98
N ILE A 487 14.18 5.23 2.75
CA ILE A 487 13.46 6.29 2.03
C ILE A 487 14.35 6.81 0.91
N GLY A 488 13.93 6.61 -0.34
CA GLY A 488 14.59 7.16 -1.52
C GLY A 488 14.35 8.67 -1.62
N ILE A 489 15.42 9.43 -1.84
CA ILE A 489 15.37 10.90 -1.85
C ILE A 489 15.57 11.43 -3.27
N CYS A 490 14.58 12.17 -3.77
CA CYS A 490 14.66 12.92 -5.01
C CYS A 490 14.80 14.41 -4.70
N ILE A 491 15.89 15.02 -5.15
CA ILE A 491 16.22 16.43 -4.92
C ILE A 491 16.22 17.13 -6.28
N GLU A 492 15.77 18.39 -6.34
CA GLU A 492 15.69 19.15 -7.60
C GLU A 492 17.01 19.17 -8.38
N PRO A 493 17.04 19.25 -9.71
CA PRO A 493 18.29 19.52 -10.43
C PRO A 493 18.86 20.89 -10.02
N ARG A 494 20.19 21.03 -10.00
CA ARG A 494 20.82 22.33 -9.72
C ARG A 494 20.49 23.30 -10.87
N GLN A 495 19.92 24.45 -10.53
CA GLN A 495 19.72 25.56 -11.47
C GLN A 495 21.09 25.98 -12.05
N PRO A 496 21.21 26.18 -13.38
CA PRO A 496 22.49 26.48 -14.05
C PRO A 496 23.27 27.65 -13.45
N ASN A 497 22.57 28.63 -12.86
CA ASN A 497 23.14 29.88 -12.36
C ASN A 497 23.41 29.88 -10.84
N ALA A 498 23.13 28.79 -10.12
CA ALA A 498 23.31 28.75 -8.66
C ALA A 498 24.79 28.53 -8.30
N THR A 499 25.45 29.51 -7.65
CA THR A 499 26.80 29.41 -7.08
C THR A 499 26.76 29.14 -5.57
N GLY A 500 27.32 28.00 -5.12
CA GLY A 500 27.41 27.63 -3.70
C GLY A 500 27.35 26.11 -3.46
N PRO A 501 27.80 25.60 -2.31
CA PRO A 501 27.61 24.20 -1.93
C PRO A 501 26.12 23.93 -1.66
N ARG A 502 25.59 22.85 -2.24
CA ARG A 502 24.20 22.44 -2.02
C ARG A 502 24.11 21.70 -0.69
N GLN A 503 23.57 22.34 0.34
CA GLN A 503 23.26 21.68 1.60
C GLN A 503 21.77 21.37 1.65
N LEU A 504 21.43 20.08 1.65
CA LEU A 504 20.09 19.63 1.98
C LEU A 504 20.05 19.49 3.50
N ASP A 505 19.40 20.42 4.18
CA ASP A 505 19.16 20.31 5.61
C ASP A 505 17.83 19.59 5.86
N ILE A 506 17.93 18.41 6.48
CA ILE A 506 16.81 17.57 6.92
C ILE A 506 16.87 17.33 8.44
N SER A 507 17.67 18.11 9.16
CA SER A 507 17.88 17.95 10.60
C SER A 507 16.58 18.16 11.37
N TYR A 508 15.77 19.16 11.00
CA TYR A 508 14.48 19.41 11.65
C TYR A 508 13.50 18.23 11.49
N PRO A 509 13.16 17.74 10.28
CA PRO A 509 12.28 16.57 10.12
C PRO A 509 12.78 15.32 10.84
N THR A 510 14.09 15.05 10.80
CA THR A 510 14.68 13.84 11.38
C THR A 510 14.75 13.90 12.91
N ASN A 511 15.06 15.06 13.49
CA ASN A 511 15.05 15.27 14.94
C ASN A 511 13.63 15.21 15.51
N GLU A 512 12.65 15.86 14.87
CA GLU A 512 11.25 15.81 15.30
C GLU A 512 10.71 14.37 15.26
N PHE A 513 11.00 13.64 14.18
CA PHE A 513 10.65 12.22 14.07
C PHE A 513 11.27 11.40 15.21
N THR A 514 12.57 11.55 15.45
CA THR A 514 13.27 10.82 16.51
C THR A 514 12.67 11.10 17.88
N GLN A 515 12.43 12.36 18.21
CA GLN A 515 11.76 12.76 19.46
C GLN A 515 10.38 12.13 19.59
N LYS A 516 9.60 12.12 18.51
CA LYS A 516 8.24 11.59 18.50
C LYS A 516 8.18 10.07 18.68
N VAL A 517 9.13 9.33 18.13
CA VAL A 517 9.19 7.88 18.32
C VAL A 517 9.59 7.55 19.76
N LYS A 518 10.50 8.32 20.36
CA LYS A 518 10.91 8.18 21.77
C LYS A 518 9.80 8.48 22.80
N GLN A 519 8.65 9.01 22.37
CA GLN A 519 7.48 9.23 23.25
C GLN A 519 6.66 7.96 23.50
N TRP A 520 7.03 6.82 22.92
CA TRP A 520 6.37 5.56 23.23
C TRP A 520 6.58 5.18 24.69
N GLU A 521 5.52 4.79 25.39
CA GLU A 521 5.53 4.57 26.85
C GLU A 521 6.51 3.48 27.30
N GLN A 522 6.80 2.50 26.43
CA GLN A 522 7.75 1.42 26.71
C GLN A 522 9.17 1.72 26.19
N TYR A 523 9.42 2.93 25.67
CA TYR A 523 10.75 3.29 25.19
C TYR A 523 11.75 3.38 26.35
N ASP A 524 12.83 2.60 26.26
CA ASP A 524 13.96 2.63 27.17
C ASP A 524 15.25 2.93 26.40
N GLU A 525 15.89 4.06 26.71
CA GLU A 525 17.11 4.51 26.04
C GLU A 525 18.32 3.59 26.31
N ALA A 526 18.29 2.79 27.37
CA ALA A 526 19.37 1.84 27.68
C ALA A 526 19.32 0.59 26.79
N SER A 527 18.12 0.15 26.38
CA SER A 527 17.92 -1.10 25.64
C SER A 527 17.44 -0.91 24.20
N MET A 528 17.06 0.31 23.80
CA MET A 528 16.49 0.60 22.49
C MET A 528 17.17 1.78 21.79
N GLY A 529 17.49 1.59 20.51
CA GLY A 529 18.09 2.60 19.65
C GLY A 529 17.19 3.04 18.51
N ILE A 530 17.32 4.30 18.11
CA ILE A 530 16.73 4.86 16.90
C ILE A 530 17.74 5.79 16.23
N VAL A 531 18.09 5.50 14.98
CA VAL A 531 19.02 6.30 14.18
C VAL A 531 18.41 6.64 12.83
N VAL A 532 18.48 7.92 12.45
CA VAL A 532 18.17 8.37 11.10
C VAL A 532 19.43 8.91 10.46
N ARG A 533 19.87 8.31 9.36
CA ARG A 533 21.08 8.72 8.63
C ARG A 533 20.86 8.77 7.13
N HIS A 534 21.66 9.59 6.46
CA HIS A 534 21.65 9.65 5.00
C HIS A 534 22.82 8.84 4.42
N ILE A 535 22.56 8.14 3.33
CA ILE A 535 23.56 7.35 2.60
C ILE A 535 23.45 7.59 1.11
N LYS A 536 24.56 7.42 0.39
CA LYS A 536 24.56 7.34 -1.07
C LYS A 536 24.14 5.95 -1.53
N CYS A 537 23.63 5.86 -2.75
CA CYS A 537 23.35 4.59 -3.40
C CYS A 537 24.53 3.60 -3.36
N SER A 538 25.77 4.09 -3.49
CA SER A 538 26.98 3.27 -3.42
C SER A 538 27.26 2.65 -2.04
N GLN A 539 26.60 3.15 -0.98
CA GLN A 539 26.73 2.71 0.40
C GLN A 539 25.56 1.83 0.85
N LEU A 540 24.61 1.52 -0.05
CA LEU A 540 23.55 0.57 0.24
C LEU A 540 24.17 -0.81 0.56
N PRO A 541 23.70 -1.49 1.61
CA PRO A 541 24.20 -2.81 1.97
C PRO A 541 23.71 -3.88 1.00
N ASP A 542 24.45 -4.98 0.85
CA ASP A 542 24.17 -5.99 -0.19
C ASP A 542 22.80 -6.66 -0.06
N TYR A 543 22.31 -6.83 1.17
CA TYR A 543 21.05 -7.53 1.42
C TYR A 543 19.83 -6.86 0.78
N VAL A 544 19.89 -5.56 0.43
CA VAL A 544 18.75 -4.87 -0.20
C VAL A 544 18.59 -5.21 -1.69
N PHE A 545 19.63 -5.78 -2.30
CA PHE A 545 19.64 -6.09 -3.72
C PHE A 545 19.12 -7.50 -4.02
N ASP A 546 19.03 -8.40 -3.03
CA ASP A 546 18.40 -9.73 -3.21
C ASP A 546 18.99 -10.47 -4.43
N GLY A 547 20.34 -10.43 -4.54
CA GLY A 547 21.10 -11.02 -5.66
C GLY A 547 21.22 -10.15 -6.92
N ASP A 548 20.48 -9.04 -7.03
CA ASP A 548 20.56 -8.12 -8.17
C ASP A 548 21.91 -7.39 -8.22
N ALA A 549 22.37 -7.08 -9.44
CA ALA A 549 23.63 -6.36 -9.63
C ALA A 549 23.57 -4.94 -9.02
N ARG A 550 24.64 -4.51 -8.35
CA ARG A 550 24.75 -3.14 -7.85
C ARG A 550 24.74 -2.12 -9.01
N PRO A 551 24.19 -0.91 -8.78
CA PRO A 551 24.36 0.20 -9.72
C PRO A 551 25.83 0.44 -10.06
N ALA A 552 26.17 0.45 -11.35
CA ALA A 552 27.54 0.66 -11.79
C ALA A 552 28.10 1.98 -11.21
N LYS A 553 29.28 1.93 -10.59
CA LYS A 553 29.99 3.14 -10.16
C LYS A 553 30.26 3.96 -11.43
N ALA A 554 29.59 5.10 -11.58
CA ALA A 554 29.88 6.03 -12.67
C ALA A 554 31.35 6.47 -12.53
N SER A 555 32.24 5.84 -13.30
CA SER A 555 33.66 6.16 -13.34
C SER A 555 33.83 7.47 -14.12
N GLY A 556 33.56 8.59 -13.47
CA GLY A 556 33.96 9.89 -13.97
C GLY A 556 35.49 9.98 -13.93
N LYS A 557 36.17 9.52 -14.99
CA LYS A 557 37.54 9.94 -15.29
C LYS A 557 37.49 11.45 -15.53
N ARG A 558 37.72 12.20 -14.46
CA ARG A 558 37.96 13.64 -14.52
C ARG A 558 39.33 13.80 -15.18
N THR A 559 39.38 14.10 -16.47
CA THR A 559 40.60 14.47 -17.17
C THR A 559 41.20 15.67 -16.45
N LYS A 560 42.38 15.45 -15.85
CA LYS A 560 43.21 16.49 -15.24
C LYS A 560 43.67 17.41 -16.37
N SER A 561 42.99 18.54 -16.60
CA SER A 561 43.58 19.63 -17.37
C SER A 561 44.68 20.26 -16.50
N GLY A 562 45.92 20.01 -16.89
CA GLY A 562 47.09 20.61 -16.26
C GLY A 562 47.07 22.12 -16.41
N LYS A 563 47.22 22.82 -15.28
CA LYS A 563 47.61 24.22 -15.23
C LYS A 563 48.95 24.39 -15.92
N VAL A 564 49.03 25.24 -16.95
CA VAL A 564 50.30 25.89 -17.33
C VAL A 564 50.07 27.40 -17.27
N LYS A 565 50.82 28.04 -16.35
CA LYS A 565 50.96 29.50 -16.24
C LYS A 565 51.72 30.01 -17.46
N GLY A 566 51.27 31.13 -18.03
CA GLY A 566 51.99 31.82 -19.09
C GLY A 566 53.20 32.60 -18.58
N SER A 567 54.23 32.68 -19.42
CA SER A 567 55.18 33.78 -19.46
C SER A 567 55.80 33.89 -20.86
N SER A 568 55.53 35.04 -21.49
CA SER A 568 56.32 35.80 -22.46
C SER A 568 57.55 35.17 -23.15
N ALA A 569 57.62 35.29 -24.48
CA ALA A 569 58.54 36.17 -25.22
C ALA A 569 58.98 35.57 -26.58
N GLY A 570 58.94 36.41 -27.63
CA GLY A 570 60.06 36.59 -28.56
C GLY A 570 60.30 35.58 -29.68
N ALA A 571 59.98 36.04 -30.90
CA ALA A 571 60.82 35.97 -32.11
C ALA A 571 61.18 34.63 -32.79
N GLY A 572 61.04 34.62 -34.12
CA GLY A 572 62.11 34.13 -35.01
C GLY A 572 61.89 32.80 -35.73
N ALA A 573 61.39 32.90 -36.96
CA ALA A 573 61.88 32.31 -38.22
C ALA A 573 62.28 30.82 -38.38
N ALA A 574 61.97 30.35 -39.61
CA ALA A 574 62.53 29.24 -40.40
C ALA A 574 62.07 27.82 -40.05
N ALA A 575 62.00 26.84 -40.96
CA ALA A 575 61.84 26.72 -42.41
C ALA A 575 61.90 25.19 -42.69
N ALA A 576 61.31 24.74 -43.81
CA ALA A 576 61.55 23.46 -44.51
C ALA A 576 61.03 22.15 -43.84
N ALA A 577 60.55 21.13 -44.55
CA ALA A 577 60.23 20.90 -45.97
C ALA A 577 59.47 19.56 -46.14
N GLY A 578 58.74 19.44 -47.25
CA GLY A 578 58.45 18.18 -47.97
C GLY A 578 57.21 17.39 -47.51
N GLY A 579 56.25 16.99 -48.35
CA GLY A 579 56.11 17.14 -49.80
C GLY A 579 54.85 16.43 -50.32
N VAL A 580 54.28 17.05 -51.36
CA VAL A 580 53.66 16.49 -52.59
C VAL A 580 52.40 15.63 -52.52
N GLY A 581 51.36 16.12 -53.21
CA GLY A 581 50.24 15.33 -53.76
C GLY A 581 49.04 16.18 -54.19
N ALA A 582 49.09 16.74 -55.41
CA ALA A 582 47.99 17.38 -56.15
C ALA A 582 46.89 16.35 -56.52
N GLU A 583 45.63 16.66 -56.84
CA GLU A 583 45.10 17.60 -57.85
C GLU A 583 43.65 18.05 -57.56
N GLU A 584 43.38 19.29 -57.99
CA GLU A 584 42.24 19.87 -58.72
C GLU A 584 40.88 19.12 -58.82
N GLY A 585 39.71 19.76 -58.80
CA GLY A 585 39.37 21.17 -58.96
C GLY A 585 37.92 21.49 -58.58
N SER A 586 37.69 22.77 -58.27
CA SER A 586 36.36 23.42 -58.15
C SER A 586 35.85 23.81 -59.57
N PRO A 587 34.84 24.70 -59.78
CA PRO A 587 33.84 25.32 -58.89
C PRO A 587 32.41 25.40 -59.51
N VAL A 588 31.44 26.01 -58.81
CA VAL A 588 30.74 27.26 -59.23
C VAL A 588 29.38 27.44 -58.52
N LYS A 589 29.37 28.45 -57.64
CA LYS A 589 28.41 29.56 -57.41
C LYS A 589 26.95 29.45 -57.89
N LYS A 590 26.02 29.85 -57.00
CA LYS A 590 25.16 31.07 -57.06
C LYS A 590 24.41 31.20 -55.72
N ARG A 591 24.67 32.17 -54.83
CA ARG A 591 24.34 33.63 -54.77
C ARG A 591 22.84 33.99 -54.62
N LYS A 592 22.59 34.68 -53.49
CA LYS A 592 21.69 35.84 -53.21
C LYS A 592 20.17 35.57 -53.28
N SER A 593 19.28 36.20 -52.52
CA SER A 593 19.17 37.39 -51.62
C SER A 593 17.76 37.29 -50.99
N GLY A 594 17.35 37.79 -49.83
CA GLY A 594 17.69 39.00 -49.07
C GLY A 594 16.43 39.87 -48.89
N VAL A 595 16.21 40.36 -47.64
CA VAL A 595 15.40 41.54 -47.22
C VAL A 595 13.87 41.30 -46.99
N ALA A 596 13.14 41.86 -46.02
CA ALA A 596 13.30 42.36 -44.63
C ALA A 596 11.93 42.89 -44.13
N GLY A 597 11.71 42.94 -42.80
CA GLY A 597 10.74 43.80 -42.07
C GLY A 597 9.26 43.36 -42.07
N THR A 598 8.42 43.50 -41.04
CA THR A 598 8.44 44.26 -39.77
C THR A 598 7.36 43.74 -38.80
N ALA A 599 7.68 43.77 -37.50
CA ALA A 599 6.88 44.02 -36.28
C ALA A 599 5.40 43.58 -36.13
N GLY A 600 5.12 42.94 -34.98
CA GLY A 600 3.78 42.81 -34.36
C GLY A 600 3.85 42.05 -33.03
N ASP A 601 3.77 42.78 -31.92
CA ASP A 601 3.69 42.28 -30.54
C ASP A 601 2.48 41.38 -30.28
N GLY A 602 2.65 40.39 -29.40
CA GLY A 602 1.57 39.53 -28.90
C GLY A 602 2.04 38.62 -27.77
N THR A 603 1.85 39.08 -26.54
CA THR A 603 2.16 38.41 -25.28
C THR A 603 1.26 37.18 -25.05
N GLY A 604 1.86 36.04 -24.75
CA GLY A 604 1.16 34.81 -24.38
C GLY A 604 2.11 33.80 -23.70
N LEU A 605 2.05 33.76 -22.38
CA LEU A 605 2.85 32.90 -21.50
C LEU A 605 2.57 31.40 -21.77
N ALA A 606 3.58 30.68 -22.26
CA ALA A 606 3.58 29.23 -22.39
C ALA A 606 4.10 28.57 -21.11
N ALA A 607 3.37 27.56 -20.62
CA ALA A 607 3.68 26.80 -19.43
C ALA A 607 4.82 25.79 -19.65
N GLY A 608 5.87 25.95 -18.83
CA GLY A 608 6.53 24.88 -18.07
C GLY A 608 7.01 23.62 -18.79
N ALA A 609 8.27 23.65 -19.24
CA ALA A 609 9.04 22.49 -19.66
C ALA A 609 9.31 21.51 -18.50
N THR A 610 9.07 20.21 -18.76
CA THR A 610 9.49 19.07 -17.93
C THR A 610 11.02 18.87 -18.00
N PRO A 611 11.74 18.60 -16.88
CA PRO A 611 13.15 18.28 -16.95
C PRO A 611 13.38 16.81 -17.37
N ALA A 612 14.26 16.63 -18.34
CA ALA A 612 14.65 15.37 -18.93
C ALA A 612 15.32 14.42 -17.92
N ALA A 613 14.83 13.17 -17.91
CA ALA A 613 15.46 12.05 -17.23
C ALA A 613 16.75 11.64 -17.96
N VAL A 614 17.77 11.27 -17.19
CA VAL A 614 19.03 10.71 -17.70
C VAL A 614 18.74 9.29 -18.22
N VAL A 615 18.76 9.14 -19.54
CA VAL A 615 18.55 7.88 -20.26
C VAL A 615 19.78 6.99 -20.11
N ALA A 616 19.58 5.79 -19.58
CA ALA A 616 20.52 4.69 -19.76
C ALA A 616 20.32 4.11 -21.17
N ASN A 617 21.41 3.92 -21.90
CA ASN A 617 21.39 3.42 -23.27
C ASN A 617 20.95 1.95 -23.29
N THR A 618 19.67 1.71 -23.55
CA THR A 618 19.12 0.43 -24.01
C THR A 618 18.32 0.73 -25.28
N THR A 619 18.66 0.07 -26.38
CA THR A 619 18.10 0.28 -27.72
C THR A 619 16.69 -0.28 -27.87
N ASP A 620 15.74 0.21 -27.07
CA ASP A 620 14.30 0.11 -27.31
C ASP A 620 13.61 1.25 -26.55
N ALA A 621 13.31 2.34 -27.27
CA ALA A 621 12.57 3.46 -26.71
C ALA A 621 11.09 3.04 -26.56
N PRO A 622 10.48 3.17 -25.36
CA PRO A 622 9.07 2.85 -25.18
C PRO A 622 8.21 3.76 -26.07
N LEU A 623 7.33 3.15 -26.86
CA LEU A 623 6.35 3.90 -27.65
C LEU A 623 5.39 4.62 -26.68
N PRO A 624 5.08 5.91 -26.90
CA PRO A 624 4.10 6.63 -26.10
C PRO A 624 2.73 5.94 -26.16
N LEU A 625 1.92 6.09 -25.10
CA LEU A 625 0.49 5.70 -25.10
C LEU A 625 -0.15 6.11 -26.44
N GLN A 626 -0.91 5.20 -27.06
CA GLN A 626 -1.63 5.55 -28.28
C GLN A 626 -2.62 6.67 -27.96
N ALA A 627 -2.32 7.87 -28.48
CA ALA A 627 -3.04 9.09 -28.12
C ALA A 627 -4.55 8.97 -28.35
N ASP A 628 -4.96 8.24 -29.40
CA ASP A 628 -6.36 8.10 -29.80
C ASP A 628 -7.15 7.19 -28.84
N THR A 629 -6.63 6.02 -28.48
CA THR A 629 -7.29 5.07 -27.55
C THR A 629 -7.39 5.66 -26.14
N ALA A 630 -6.29 6.25 -25.66
CA ALA A 630 -6.27 6.90 -24.35
C ALA A 630 -7.22 8.11 -24.31
N ALA A 631 -7.25 8.95 -25.36
CA ALA A 631 -8.14 10.11 -25.40
C ALA A 631 -9.63 9.73 -25.47
N VAL A 632 -9.98 8.66 -26.19
CA VAL A 632 -11.37 8.17 -26.26
C VAL A 632 -11.80 7.61 -24.90
N GLU A 633 -10.95 6.84 -24.21
CA GLU A 633 -11.26 6.36 -22.86
C GLU A 633 -11.36 7.51 -21.84
N VAL A 634 -10.50 8.54 -21.95
CA VAL A 634 -10.59 9.76 -21.13
C VAL A 634 -11.92 10.44 -21.32
N GLU A 635 -12.33 10.66 -22.57
CA GLU A 635 -13.54 11.40 -22.86
C GLU A 635 -14.79 10.61 -22.44
N ASN A 636 -14.79 9.30 -22.69
CA ASN A 636 -15.85 8.41 -22.22
C ASN A 636 -15.94 8.39 -20.68
N PHE A 637 -14.80 8.37 -19.98
CA PHE A 637 -14.76 8.50 -18.53
C PHE A 637 -15.25 9.88 -18.05
N ARG A 638 -14.84 10.96 -18.71
CA ARG A 638 -15.26 12.33 -18.39
C ARG A 638 -16.77 12.50 -18.54
N LEU A 639 -17.33 11.95 -19.62
CA LEU A 639 -18.76 11.91 -19.87
C LEU A 639 -19.51 11.05 -18.84
N ALA A 640 -18.99 9.85 -18.52
CA ALA A 640 -19.63 8.93 -17.57
C ALA A 640 -19.59 9.42 -16.11
N THR A 641 -18.55 10.17 -15.73
CA THR A 641 -18.42 10.78 -14.39
C THR A 641 -19.00 12.19 -14.30
N GLY A 642 -19.64 12.67 -15.36
CA GLY A 642 -20.44 13.89 -15.38
C GLY A 642 -19.68 15.20 -15.32
N GLY A 643 -18.34 15.21 -15.29
CA GLY A 643 -17.52 16.44 -15.23
C GLY A 643 -17.79 17.36 -14.03
N ALA A 644 -18.72 16.99 -13.15
CA ALA A 644 -19.23 17.75 -12.03
C ALA A 644 -19.10 16.88 -10.77
N VAL A 645 -18.61 17.50 -9.70
CA VAL A 645 -18.41 16.87 -8.40
C VAL A 645 -19.68 16.12 -7.98
N PRO A 646 -19.63 14.82 -7.65
CA PRO A 646 -20.77 14.13 -7.06
C PRO A 646 -21.20 14.88 -5.80
N ALA A 647 -22.40 15.43 -5.82
CA ALA A 647 -22.95 16.12 -4.67
C ALA A 647 -23.16 15.08 -3.56
N ALA A 648 -22.26 15.06 -2.56
CA ALA A 648 -22.56 14.46 -1.27
C ALA A 648 -23.89 15.05 -0.77
N ALA A 649 -24.83 14.15 -0.51
CA ALA A 649 -26.24 14.34 -0.16
C ALA A 649 -26.65 15.80 0.10
N THR A 650 -27.53 16.31 -0.77
CA THR A 650 -28.29 17.52 -0.50
C THR A 650 -29.30 17.19 0.59
N THR A 651 -29.13 17.80 1.77
CA THR A 651 -30.19 17.83 2.79
C THR A 651 -31.40 18.51 2.15
N THR A 652 -32.45 17.76 1.84
CA THR A 652 -33.77 18.36 1.59
C THR A 652 -34.23 18.97 2.90
N ALA A 653 -34.02 20.28 3.03
CA ALA A 653 -34.57 21.07 4.11
C ALA A 653 -36.10 20.97 4.06
N ASN A 654 -36.70 20.63 5.20
CA ASN A 654 -38.14 20.68 5.46
C ASN A 654 -38.74 22.01 5.02
N GLN A 655 -39.52 22.01 3.94
CA GLN A 655 -40.60 22.96 3.75
C GLN A 655 -41.86 22.35 4.37
N GLN A 656 -42.12 22.71 5.63
CA GLN A 656 -43.50 22.78 6.12
C GLN A 656 -43.79 24.20 6.58
N GLN A 657 -44.77 24.74 5.87
CA GLN A 657 -45.32 26.09 5.84
C GLN A 657 -45.57 26.71 7.22
N SER A 658 -45.05 27.92 7.40
CA SER A 658 -45.66 28.94 8.25
C SER A 658 -46.77 29.65 7.48
N ALA A 659 -48.03 29.39 7.83
CA ALA A 659 -49.15 30.25 7.47
C ALA A 659 -49.64 30.95 8.75
N THR A 660 -49.51 32.27 8.73
CA THR A 660 -49.99 33.23 9.74
C THR A 660 -51.49 33.46 9.64
N ALA A 661 -52.20 33.40 10.78
CA ALA A 661 -53.43 34.14 11.07
C ALA A 661 -53.56 34.19 12.62
N SER A 662 -53.27 35.32 13.27
CA SER A 662 -54.21 36.42 13.60
C SER A 662 -55.21 36.07 14.71
N THR A 663 -54.98 36.66 15.89
CA THR A 663 -55.94 37.27 16.83
C THR A 663 -57.11 36.44 17.39
N ALA A 664 -57.13 36.23 18.72
CA ALA A 664 -57.95 37.02 19.66
C ALA A 664 -58.15 36.31 21.03
N ALA A 665 -57.88 37.08 22.10
CA ALA A 665 -58.62 37.23 23.36
C ALA A 665 -58.98 36.04 24.28
N ALA A 666 -58.58 36.23 25.55
CA ALA A 666 -59.35 36.07 26.78
C ALA A 666 -59.84 34.67 27.19
N ASP A 667 -59.25 34.10 28.23
CA ASP A 667 -59.78 34.15 29.61
C ASP A 667 -59.00 33.16 30.50
N GLY A 668 -58.52 33.63 31.66
CA GLY A 668 -58.21 32.74 32.79
C GLY A 668 -59.48 32.50 33.64
N PRO A 669 -59.38 32.08 34.91
CA PRO A 669 -58.28 31.43 35.62
C PRO A 669 -58.77 30.20 36.44
N VAL A 670 -58.05 29.86 37.51
CA VAL A 670 -58.39 28.97 38.67
C VAL A 670 -57.94 27.51 38.49
N ALA A 671 -57.12 26.90 39.36
CA ALA A 671 -56.51 27.23 40.65
C ALA A 671 -55.13 26.54 40.75
#